data_AF-A0ABD0ZBQ3-F1
#
_entry.id   AF-A0ABD0ZBQ3-F1
#
_cell.length_a   1.000
_cell.length_b   1.000
_cell.length_c   1.000
_cell.angle_alpha   90.00
_cell.angle_beta   90.00
_cell.angle_gamma   90.00
#
_symmetry.space_group_name_H-M   'P 1'
#
loop_
_entity.id
_entity.type
_entity.pdbx_description
1 polymer ?
#
loop_
_entity_poly.entity_id
_entity_poly.type
_entity_poly.pdbx_seq_one_letter_code
_entity_poly.pdbx_strand_id
1 'polypeptide(L)'
;MLMSATSKSLGFLFITVVTILGLLGQNLPCVQSSPHRILLDTDVDTDDLFALLYLLKLNKSEFDLVGITLSANAWTNAGHGVNQMYDLLHMMGRDDIPVGVGGEGGILADGTILSNVGGYFPIIEQEMTTTGGCRYRQAIPKGLGGILDIDSNYGFRKQFLPQGNRRYTPLRQPTAQKVIADKISEAPTTVILLGSHTNFALFLMSNPHLKHNIQHIYVMGGGVRSQNPTGCYPSNATAAEFQPPQCGNRGNLFKDYTSNPYAEFNIFADPFAAYQVFHSGVPMTLVPLDATNTIPINKKFFETFEKNQRTYEAQYIFLSLKITRDTWFDDEFYNSYFMWDSFTAGVAVSIMRNSRNKNNKNGENDFAEMEYMNITIVTSNKPYGKSDGSNPFFDKRKSPKFNLTVGGVHSGHVQTGLRDPVCIPKSGKGKCKDGYTQEISGPYSVRVLVATRAKPNRNVKSKLDREFYVDFLEVLNRPEETGRFNFSSQFPYYKEELFRPDLSKTRLGKPVVFDMDMSPGDFLSLFYLLKVPVEKIDLKAIIVSPTGWANAATIDVVYDLLHMMGRDDIPVGLGDMFPLNYSDAIFPSVGDCKYIKAIPQGCGGFLDSDTLYGLARDLPRSPRRYTAENSVAHGAPRDTDQSELRQPLALEVWQNLTKSGSGAEITVLTNGPLTNLAKFISSDKNSSSVIKEVYIVGGHINHEKSDKGNIFTVPSNAYAEFNMFLDPLAAKTVLESGLDITLIPLTTQRKLSSFKTILNRLYSSAKTPEARFVKQLVTTLQALHQNHKRYTHMDMFLGEILGAVFVGGDHASLKPKLRAELIKVAAEGDESKDGQILMDKLHGKQIKILERVDLRGCYESFASRLDDKKQSAVIGSFEEQRKNWSTPPS
;
A
#
# COMPACT_ATOMS: atom_id res chain seq x y z
N MET A 1 45.65 48.98 72.58
CA MET A 1 46.73 47.97 72.38
C MET A 1 46.06 46.70 71.89
N LEU A 2 45.94 46.52 70.57
CA LEU A 2 46.92 45.94 69.65
C LEU A 2 46.67 44.43 69.45
N MET A 3 45.99 44.16 68.33
CA MET A 3 46.14 43.03 67.40
C MET A 3 46.16 41.59 67.95
N SER A 4 45.12 40.83 67.56
CA SER A 4 45.18 39.43 67.06
C SER A 4 43.91 38.67 67.44
N ALA A 5 42.78 39.06 66.86
CA ALA A 5 41.50 38.36 66.95
C ALA A 5 40.97 38.05 65.54
N THR A 6 41.84 37.53 64.66
CA THR A 6 41.51 37.15 63.29
C THR A 6 42.34 35.93 62.88
N SER A 7 41.99 34.75 63.42
CA SER A 7 42.57 33.48 62.95
C SER A 7 41.66 32.28 63.21
N LYS A 8 40.79 32.32 64.23
CA LYS A 8 39.92 31.18 64.56
C LYS A 8 38.53 31.17 63.90
N SER A 9 38.09 32.27 63.28
CA SER A 9 36.82 32.34 62.54
C SER A 9 36.95 31.95 61.06
N LEU A 10 38.12 32.15 60.46
CA LEU A 10 38.35 31.86 59.03
C LEU A 10 38.45 30.35 58.75
N GLY A 11 39.03 29.56 59.66
CA GLY A 11 39.17 28.11 59.49
C GLY A 11 37.84 27.35 59.58
N PHE A 12 36.91 27.80 60.44
CA PHE A 12 35.59 27.19 60.54
C PHE A 12 34.72 27.56 59.32
N LEU A 13 34.77 28.81 58.86
CA LEU A 13 34.04 29.24 57.66
C LEU A 13 34.55 28.53 56.39
N PHE A 14 35.87 28.29 56.28
CA PHE A 14 36.44 27.59 55.12
C PHE A 14 36.07 26.10 55.11
N ILE A 15 36.06 25.43 56.28
CA ILE A 15 35.65 24.02 56.37
C ILE A 15 34.14 23.89 56.13
N THR A 16 33.30 24.80 56.65
CA THR A 16 31.85 24.73 56.40
C THR A 16 31.50 25.07 54.94
N VAL A 17 32.19 26.01 54.29
CA VAL A 17 31.99 26.33 52.86
C VAL A 17 32.49 25.20 51.95
N VAL A 18 33.62 24.55 52.27
CA VAL A 18 34.10 23.37 51.51
C VAL A 18 33.22 22.14 51.74
N THR A 19 32.62 21.98 52.92
CA THR A 19 31.70 20.86 53.18
C THR A 19 30.32 21.11 52.54
N ILE A 20 29.85 22.36 52.49
CA ILE A 20 28.61 22.73 51.78
C ILE A 20 28.80 22.69 50.25
N LEU A 21 29.96 23.11 49.72
CA LEU A 21 30.31 22.92 48.30
C LEU A 21 30.58 21.44 47.95
N GLY A 22 31.09 20.65 48.89
CA GLY A 22 31.28 19.20 48.74
C GLY A 22 29.96 18.42 48.79
N LEU A 23 28.97 18.89 49.56
CA LEU A 23 27.61 18.33 49.61
C LEU A 23 26.72 18.83 48.47
N LEU A 24 26.94 20.06 47.97
CA LEU A 24 26.29 20.56 46.74
C LEU A 24 26.94 19.99 45.47
N GLY A 25 28.19 19.54 45.54
CA GLY A 25 28.90 18.84 44.46
C GLY A 25 28.49 17.38 44.24
N GLN A 26 27.64 16.82 45.11
CA GLN A 26 27.11 15.45 44.98
C GLN A 26 25.70 15.38 44.35
N ASN A 27 25.13 16.52 43.95
CA ASN A 27 23.92 16.60 43.13
C ASN A 27 24.17 17.41 41.85
N LEU A 28 25.32 17.16 41.19
CA LEU A 28 25.36 17.35 39.74
C LEU A 28 24.32 16.39 39.16
N PRO A 29 23.34 16.84 38.35
CA PRO A 29 22.56 15.90 37.58
C PRO A 29 23.59 15.08 36.82
N CYS A 30 23.60 13.76 37.05
CA CYS A 30 24.25 12.85 36.14
C CYS A 30 23.74 13.28 34.75
N VAL A 31 24.62 13.81 33.90
CA VAL A 31 24.25 14.14 32.53
C VAL A 31 24.02 12.79 31.87
N GLN A 32 22.81 12.27 32.05
CA GLN A 32 22.29 11.15 31.31
C GLN A 32 22.34 11.64 29.86
N SER A 33 23.29 11.10 29.08
CA SER A 33 23.42 11.46 27.67
C SER A 33 22.06 11.27 27.02
N SER A 34 21.55 12.32 26.35
CA SER A 34 20.27 12.24 25.64
C SER A 34 20.25 11.01 24.72
N PRO A 35 19.10 10.31 24.59
CA PRO A 35 19.00 9.16 23.72
C PRO A 35 19.33 9.53 22.27
N HIS A 36 19.81 8.56 21.51
CA HIS A 36 19.95 8.69 20.06
C HIS A 36 18.55 8.78 19.44
N ARG A 37 18.22 9.95 18.90
CA ARG A 37 16.95 10.16 18.20
C ARG A 37 17.00 9.50 16.83
N ILE A 38 16.02 8.68 16.52
CA ILE A 38 15.90 7.95 15.26
C ILE A 38 14.61 8.36 14.56
N LEU A 39 14.72 8.70 13.28
CA LEU A 39 13.59 8.77 12.36
C LEU A 39 13.71 7.60 11.37
N LEU A 40 12.61 6.89 11.15
CA LEU A 40 12.55 5.74 10.26
C LEU A 40 11.69 6.05 9.02
N ASP A 41 12.23 5.88 7.82
CA ASP A 41 11.47 5.89 6.56
C ASP A 41 11.42 4.46 6.01
N THR A 42 10.23 3.93 5.76
CA THR A 42 9.96 2.50 5.54
C THR A 42 8.91 2.31 4.45
N ASP A 43 8.95 1.22 3.70
CA ASP A 43 7.90 0.83 2.76
C ASP A 43 7.02 -0.33 3.26
N VAL A 44 7.16 -0.69 4.54
CA VAL A 44 6.24 -1.55 5.30
C VAL A 44 6.10 -2.95 4.68
N ASP A 45 7.14 -3.45 4.04
CA ASP A 45 7.27 -4.87 3.73
C ASP A 45 7.55 -5.66 5.02
N THR A 46 7.46 -6.98 4.93
CA THR A 46 7.62 -7.94 6.02
C THR A 46 8.97 -7.75 6.72
N ASP A 47 10.05 -7.50 6.00
CA ASP A 47 11.38 -7.26 6.56
C ASP A 47 11.53 -5.89 7.23
N ASP A 48 10.82 -4.84 6.77
CA ASP A 48 10.73 -3.58 7.50
C ASP A 48 10.09 -3.78 8.89
N LEU A 49 9.08 -4.65 8.99
CA LEU A 49 8.43 -4.96 10.28
C LEU A 49 9.46 -5.50 11.28
N PHE A 50 10.46 -6.24 10.81
CA PHE A 50 11.50 -6.82 11.65
C PHE A 50 12.40 -5.71 12.18
N ALA A 51 12.78 -4.77 11.32
CA ALA A 51 13.56 -3.60 11.70
C ALA A 51 12.81 -2.70 12.68
N LEU A 52 11.56 -2.36 12.38
CA LEU A 52 10.72 -1.51 13.20
C LEU A 52 10.56 -2.08 14.61
N LEU A 53 10.15 -3.34 14.72
CA LEU A 53 9.91 -3.95 16.03
C LEU A 53 11.22 -4.19 16.78
N TYR A 54 12.33 -4.49 16.10
CA TYR A 54 13.66 -4.47 16.72
C TYR A 54 13.98 -3.09 17.31
N LEU A 55 13.78 -2.00 16.57
CA LEU A 55 14.01 -0.63 17.04
C LEU A 55 13.10 -0.26 18.22
N LEU A 56 11.82 -0.64 18.18
CA LEU A 56 10.86 -0.38 19.24
C LEU A 56 11.17 -1.13 20.55
N LYS A 57 11.95 -2.22 20.46
CA LYS A 57 12.39 -3.05 21.59
C LYS A 57 13.69 -2.59 22.24
N LEU A 58 14.38 -1.63 21.65
CA LEU A 58 15.59 -1.07 22.23
C LEU A 58 15.26 -0.23 23.47
N ASN A 59 16.26 -0.08 24.35
CA ASN A 59 16.12 0.73 25.55
C ASN A 59 15.89 2.20 25.17
N LYS A 60 14.73 2.75 25.53
CA LYS A 60 14.32 4.13 25.22
C LYS A 60 15.23 5.20 25.79
N SER A 61 15.92 4.90 26.90
CA SER A 61 16.91 5.81 27.48
C SER A 61 18.18 5.91 26.63
N GLU A 62 18.37 4.97 25.70
CA GLU A 62 19.51 4.91 24.78
C GLU A 62 19.10 5.28 23.35
N PHE A 63 17.95 4.79 22.87
CA PHE A 63 17.42 4.96 21.52
C PHE A 63 15.97 5.41 21.54
N ASP A 64 15.68 6.55 20.94
CA ASP A 64 14.33 7.11 20.88
C ASP A 64 13.87 7.19 19.42
N LEU A 65 12.94 6.31 19.03
CA LEU A 65 12.26 6.41 17.74
C LEU A 65 11.23 7.54 17.81
N VAL A 66 11.53 8.67 17.16
CA VAL A 66 10.78 9.93 17.28
C VAL A 66 9.76 10.17 16.15
N GLY A 67 9.84 9.40 15.07
CA GLY A 67 8.93 9.52 13.92
C GLY A 67 9.12 8.41 12.91
N ILE A 68 8.04 8.07 12.21
CA ILE A 68 8.02 7.08 11.12
C ILE A 68 7.41 7.73 9.88
N THR A 69 7.97 7.47 8.71
CA THR A 69 7.40 7.88 7.42
C THR A 69 7.28 6.72 6.45
N LEU A 70 6.20 6.72 5.67
CA LEU A 70 5.87 5.65 4.74
C LEU A 70 6.19 6.03 3.29
N SER A 71 7.01 5.21 2.63
CA SER A 71 7.35 5.31 1.21
C SER A 71 6.34 4.54 0.35
N ALA A 72 5.22 5.18 0.02
CA ALA A 72 4.07 4.54 -0.65
C ALA A 72 4.23 4.29 -2.16
N ASN A 73 5.39 4.60 -2.75
CA ASN A 73 5.76 4.29 -4.14
C ASN A 73 6.54 2.97 -4.27
N ALA A 74 6.65 2.18 -3.20
CA ALA A 74 7.34 0.90 -3.16
C ALA A 74 6.39 -0.27 -2.80
N TRP A 75 6.75 -1.16 -1.86
CA TRP A 75 6.05 -2.44 -1.61
C TRP A 75 4.66 -2.34 -0.98
N THR A 76 4.31 -1.21 -0.35
CA THR A 76 2.98 -0.99 0.24
C THR A 76 2.18 0.12 -0.45
N ASN A 77 0.85 0.00 -0.39
CA ASN A 77 -0.06 1.12 -0.64
C ASN A 77 -0.32 1.94 0.63
N ALA A 78 -0.41 3.25 0.47
CA ALA A 78 -0.57 4.20 1.56
C ALA A 78 -1.74 3.88 2.50
N GLY A 79 -2.91 3.51 1.96
CA GLY A 79 -4.12 3.27 2.76
C GLY A 79 -4.00 2.08 3.71
N HIS A 80 -3.29 1.04 3.28
CA HIS A 80 -3.07 -0.16 4.07
C HIS A 80 -1.89 -0.01 5.03
N GLY A 81 -0.77 0.57 4.57
CA GLY A 81 0.43 0.79 5.37
C GLY A 81 0.18 1.72 6.58
N VAL A 82 -0.59 2.81 6.42
CA VAL A 82 -0.91 3.72 7.54
C VAL A 82 -1.67 3.01 8.65
N ASN A 83 -2.68 2.22 8.30
CA ASN A 83 -3.48 1.50 9.29
C ASN A 83 -2.66 0.41 9.99
N GLN A 84 -1.83 -0.34 9.25
CA GLN A 84 -0.93 -1.32 9.82
C GLN A 84 0.06 -0.68 10.80
N MET A 85 0.63 0.47 10.44
CA MET A 85 1.56 1.19 11.30
C MET A 85 0.89 1.68 12.59
N TYR A 86 -0.35 2.20 12.51
CA TYR A 86 -1.11 2.57 13.70
C TYR A 86 -1.44 1.37 14.59
N ASP A 87 -1.79 0.23 14.02
CA ASP A 87 -2.12 -0.96 14.80
C ASP A 87 -0.87 -1.56 15.47
N LEU A 88 0.30 -1.53 14.80
CA LEU A 88 1.59 -1.91 15.38
C LEU A 88 2.03 -0.99 16.51
N LEU A 89 1.97 0.33 16.29
CA LEU A 89 2.31 1.30 17.32
C LEU A 89 1.37 1.19 18.52
N HIS A 90 0.08 0.95 18.28
CA HIS A 90 -0.87 0.70 19.35
C HIS A 90 -0.50 -0.56 20.15
N MET A 91 -0.18 -1.67 19.48
CA MET A 91 0.28 -2.90 20.11
C MET A 91 1.51 -2.65 21.00
N MET A 92 2.47 -1.88 20.51
CA MET A 92 3.70 -1.53 21.23
C MET A 92 3.51 -0.43 22.29
N GLY A 93 2.30 0.12 22.44
CA GLY A 93 2.04 1.24 23.35
C GLY A 93 2.80 2.51 22.97
N ARG A 94 3.03 2.71 21.67
CA ARG A 94 3.80 3.79 21.06
C ARG A 94 2.97 4.70 20.16
N ASP A 95 1.74 4.95 20.57
CA ASP A 95 0.86 5.92 19.91
C ASP A 95 1.41 7.37 19.94
N ASP A 96 2.47 7.63 20.72
CA ASP A 96 3.24 8.87 20.74
C ASP A 96 4.03 9.14 19.45
N ILE A 97 4.38 8.09 18.68
CA ILE A 97 5.18 8.24 17.46
C ILE A 97 4.30 8.75 16.31
N PRO A 98 4.60 9.92 15.72
CA PRO A 98 3.90 10.39 14.52
C PRO A 98 4.25 9.52 13.32
N VAL A 99 3.23 9.25 12.49
CA VAL A 99 3.39 8.53 11.22
C VAL A 99 3.04 9.49 10.09
N GLY A 100 3.98 9.68 9.17
CA GLY A 100 3.78 10.44 7.94
C GLY A 100 3.62 9.52 6.74
N VAL A 101 2.77 9.88 5.79
CA VAL A 101 2.64 9.16 4.51
C VAL A 101 2.73 10.16 3.35
N GLY A 102 2.73 9.68 2.10
CA GLY A 102 2.78 10.48 0.88
C GLY A 102 2.06 11.83 0.95
N GLY A 103 2.58 12.77 0.20
CA GLY A 103 2.16 14.16 0.28
C GLY A 103 1.27 14.55 -0.88
N GLU A 104 0.22 15.31 -0.58
CA GLU A 104 -0.76 15.75 -1.58
C GLU A 104 -0.24 16.89 -2.49
N GLY A 105 0.88 17.52 -2.14
CA GLY A 105 1.56 18.53 -2.95
C GLY A 105 2.22 17.94 -4.19
N GLY A 106 2.63 18.82 -5.11
CA GLY A 106 3.23 18.41 -6.38
C GLY A 106 4.56 19.08 -6.68
N ILE A 107 5.14 18.75 -7.84
CA ILE A 107 6.34 19.36 -8.37
C ILE A 107 5.97 20.13 -9.64
N LEU A 108 6.23 21.45 -9.62
CA LEU A 108 5.96 22.35 -10.73
C LEU A 108 6.86 22.05 -11.94
N ALA A 109 6.51 22.63 -13.09
CA ALA A 109 7.18 22.34 -14.35
C ALA A 109 8.66 22.77 -14.38
N ASP A 110 9.04 23.77 -13.57
CA ASP A 110 10.39 24.27 -13.35
C ASP A 110 11.18 23.47 -12.29
N GLY A 111 10.55 22.49 -11.64
CA GLY A 111 11.12 21.73 -10.54
C GLY A 111 10.90 22.35 -9.16
N THR A 112 10.12 23.43 -9.03
CA THR A 112 9.73 23.96 -7.73
C THR A 112 8.89 22.93 -6.98
N ILE A 113 9.39 22.51 -5.82
CA ILE A 113 8.71 21.56 -4.93
C ILE A 113 7.69 22.31 -4.08
N LEU A 114 6.42 21.96 -4.18
CA LEU A 114 5.38 22.56 -3.36
C LEU A 114 5.33 21.95 -1.96
N SER A 115 4.73 22.69 -1.02
CA SER A 115 4.50 22.20 0.34
C SER A 115 3.72 20.88 0.34
N ASN A 116 4.03 19.99 1.28
CA ASN A 116 3.33 18.72 1.46
C ASN A 116 3.39 17.81 0.23
N VAL A 117 4.36 17.96 -0.68
CA VAL A 117 4.69 16.91 -1.67
C VAL A 117 5.15 15.65 -0.94
N GLY A 118 5.00 14.44 -1.49
CA GLY A 118 5.62 13.25 -0.87
C GLY A 118 5.61 11.98 -1.70
N GLY A 119 6.07 10.87 -1.10
CA GLY A 119 6.43 9.61 -1.77
C GLY A 119 5.28 8.74 -2.25
N TYR A 120 4.34 9.31 -3.00
CA TYR A 120 3.35 8.54 -3.78
C TYR A 120 3.93 8.02 -5.10
N PHE A 121 4.90 8.74 -5.66
CA PHE A 121 5.59 8.39 -6.91
C PHE A 121 7.06 8.76 -6.79
N PRO A 122 7.95 8.18 -7.61
CA PRO A 122 9.31 8.71 -7.74
C PRO A 122 9.31 10.17 -8.22
N ILE A 123 10.31 10.95 -7.81
CA ILE A 123 10.46 12.38 -8.13
C ILE A 123 10.36 12.64 -9.65
N ILE A 124 10.84 11.70 -10.47
CA ILE A 124 10.80 11.80 -11.93
C ILE A 124 9.37 11.75 -12.51
N GLU A 125 8.44 11.08 -11.85
CA GLU A 125 7.04 10.95 -12.27
C GLU A 125 6.12 11.97 -11.58
N GLN A 126 6.61 12.64 -10.55
CA GLN A 126 5.81 13.62 -9.82
C GLN A 126 5.59 14.92 -10.60
N GLU A 127 4.31 15.28 -10.71
CA GLU A 127 3.85 16.56 -11.27
C GLU A 127 3.00 17.32 -10.25
N MET A 128 2.14 18.22 -10.71
CA MET A 128 1.25 19.04 -9.86
C MET A 128 0.08 18.28 -9.23
N THR A 129 -0.05 16.99 -9.54
CA THR A 129 -1.14 16.12 -9.11
C THR A 129 -0.58 14.87 -8.42
N THR A 130 -1.45 14.16 -7.71
CA THR A 130 -1.18 12.83 -7.15
C THR A 130 -1.47 11.72 -8.17
N THR A 131 -1.33 12.03 -9.46
CA THR A 131 -1.41 11.06 -10.57
C THR A 131 -0.05 10.98 -11.23
N GLY A 132 0.35 9.81 -11.68
CA GLY A 132 1.67 9.61 -12.24
C GLY A 132 1.78 8.24 -12.87
N GLY A 133 2.78 8.06 -13.72
CA GLY A 133 3.15 6.73 -14.19
C GLY A 133 3.55 5.82 -13.03
N CYS A 134 3.79 4.56 -13.33
CA CYS A 134 4.26 3.57 -12.37
C CYS A 134 5.55 2.92 -12.86
N ARG A 135 6.33 3.60 -13.70
CA ARG A 135 7.49 3.07 -14.44
C ARG A 135 8.31 2.05 -13.64
N TYR A 136 8.78 2.45 -12.46
CA TYR A 136 9.62 1.62 -11.61
C TYR A 136 8.79 0.66 -10.74
N ARG A 137 7.58 1.09 -10.33
CA ARG A 137 6.63 0.26 -9.57
C ARG A 137 6.11 -0.95 -10.35
N GLN A 138 6.19 -0.96 -11.68
CA GLN A 138 5.87 -2.15 -12.49
C GLN A 138 6.70 -3.37 -12.09
N ALA A 139 7.90 -3.20 -11.51
CA ALA A 139 8.74 -4.30 -11.03
C ALA A 139 8.21 -5.00 -9.77
N ILE A 140 7.17 -4.46 -9.14
CA ILE A 140 6.54 -5.04 -7.96
C ILE A 140 5.27 -5.80 -8.38
N PRO A 141 5.15 -7.10 -8.07
CA PRO A 141 3.93 -7.84 -8.36
C PRO A 141 2.72 -7.20 -7.65
N LYS A 142 1.57 -7.09 -8.32
CA LYS A 142 0.36 -6.50 -7.72
C LYS A 142 -0.48 -7.50 -6.93
N GLY A 143 -0.49 -8.76 -7.36
CA GLY A 143 -1.31 -9.83 -6.79
C GLY A 143 -0.54 -10.71 -5.80
N LEU A 144 -0.69 -12.02 -5.94
CA LEU A 144 0.01 -13.01 -5.11
C LEU A 144 1.53 -12.82 -5.17
N GLY A 145 2.17 -12.85 -4.00
CA GLY A 145 3.61 -12.66 -3.81
C GLY A 145 4.03 -11.19 -3.91
N GLY A 146 3.07 -10.27 -3.79
CA GLY A 146 3.24 -8.86 -4.10
C GLY A 146 2.45 -7.93 -3.18
N ILE A 147 2.09 -6.76 -3.70
CA ILE A 147 1.43 -5.67 -2.96
C ILE A 147 0.18 -6.14 -2.21
N LEU A 148 -0.67 -6.99 -2.79
CA LEU A 148 -1.85 -7.55 -2.10
C LEU A 148 -1.48 -8.27 -0.79
N ASP A 149 -0.41 -9.05 -0.81
CA ASP A 149 0.05 -9.76 0.38
C ASP A 149 0.64 -8.81 1.40
N ILE A 150 1.48 -7.89 0.96
CA ILE A 150 2.13 -6.94 1.85
C ILE A 150 1.09 -6.06 2.55
N ASP A 151 0.14 -5.51 1.79
CA ASP A 151 -0.92 -4.63 2.31
C ASP A 151 -1.87 -5.32 3.31
N SER A 152 -2.04 -6.63 3.19
CA SER A 152 -2.85 -7.43 4.12
C SER A 152 -2.02 -8.08 5.22
N ASN A 153 -0.68 -8.02 5.12
CA ASN A 153 0.27 -8.93 5.74
C ASN A 153 -0.24 -10.39 5.67
N TYR A 154 -0.52 -10.83 4.46
CA TYR A 154 -1.10 -12.14 4.12
C TYR A 154 -2.41 -12.48 4.84
N GLY A 155 -3.15 -11.47 5.31
CA GLY A 155 -4.37 -11.58 6.10
C GLY A 155 -4.20 -11.41 7.60
N PHE A 156 -2.98 -11.54 8.11
CA PHE A 156 -2.73 -11.56 9.55
C PHE A 156 -2.96 -10.24 10.24
N ARG A 157 -2.84 -9.13 9.51
CA ARG A 157 -2.98 -7.80 10.09
C ARG A 157 -4.27 -7.69 10.92
N LYS A 158 -5.41 -8.12 10.37
CA LYS A 158 -6.71 -8.01 11.07
C LYS A 158 -6.95 -9.10 12.11
N GLN A 159 -6.32 -10.26 11.98
CA GLN A 159 -6.40 -11.37 12.93
C GLN A 159 -5.59 -11.13 14.20
N PHE A 160 -4.39 -10.57 14.04
CA PHE A 160 -3.42 -10.48 15.12
C PHE A 160 -3.34 -9.08 15.73
N LEU A 161 -3.28 -8.03 14.89
CA LEU A 161 -2.99 -6.70 15.42
C LEU A 161 -4.23 -6.07 16.06
N PRO A 162 -4.07 -5.45 17.25
CA PRO A 162 -5.15 -4.72 17.89
C PRO A 162 -5.47 -3.43 17.14
N GLN A 163 -6.69 -2.94 17.32
CA GLN A 163 -7.12 -1.67 16.74
C GLN A 163 -7.11 -0.55 17.78
N GLY A 164 -6.20 0.41 17.62
CA GLY A 164 -6.17 1.62 18.43
C GLY A 164 -7.18 2.69 18.00
N ASN A 165 -7.24 3.79 18.77
CA ASN A 165 -8.10 4.94 18.48
C ASN A 165 -7.61 5.79 17.29
N ARG A 166 -6.30 5.70 16.96
CA ARG A 166 -5.73 6.35 15.78
C ARG A 166 -6.35 5.78 14.52
N ARG A 167 -6.56 6.65 13.54
CA ARG A 167 -7.06 6.29 12.21
C ARG A 167 -6.57 7.28 11.18
N TYR A 168 -6.51 6.85 9.94
CA TYR A 168 -6.41 7.78 8.82
C TYR A 168 -7.57 8.77 8.85
N THR A 169 -7.29 10.03 8.52
CA THR A 169 -8.33 11.05 8.35
C THR A 169 -7.89 11.98 7.22
N PRO A 170 -8.70 12.11 6.15
CA PRO A 170 -8.38 12.98 5.03
C PRO A 170 -8.03 14.40 5.48
N LEU A 171 -7.00 15.00 4.86
CA LEU A 171 -6.45 16.33 5.18
C LEU A 171 -5.83 16.50 6.58
N ARG A 172 -5.99 15.54 7.50
CA ARG A 172 -5.40 15.58 8.86
C ARG A 172 -4.24 14.62 9.04
N GLN A 173 -4.16 13.59 8.20
CA GLN A 173 -3.02 12.68 8.15
C GLN A 173 -1.74 13.49 7.90
N PRO A 174 -0.72 13.43 8.79
CA PRO A 174 0.56 14.08 8.55
C PRO A 174 1.21 13.56 7.28
N THR A 175 1.81 14.46 6.50
CA THR A 175 2.66 14.07 5.37
C THR A 175 4.03 13.62 5.86
N ALA A 176 4.72 12.77 5.10
CA ALA A 176 6.07 12.34 5.41
C ALA A 176 7.01 13.54 5.62
N GLN A 177 6.94 14.52 4.73
CA GLN A 177 7.78 15.73 4.72
C GLN A 177 7.53 16.58 5.96
N LYS A 178 6.26 16.66 6.41
CA LYS A 178 5.92 17.35 7.65
C LYS A 178 6.53 16.64 8.86
N VAL A 179 6.35 15.32 8.97
CA VAL A 179 6.90 14.54 10.09
C VAL A 179 8.43 14.65 10.12
N ILE A 180 9.09 14.52 8.97
CA ILE A 180 10.55 14.66 8.86
C ILE A 180 11.00 16.06 9.28
N ALA A 181 10.39 17.12 8.74
CA ALA A 181 10.76 18.49 9.08
C ALA A 181 10.52 18.82 10.55
N ASP A 182 9.35 18.48 11.08
CA ASP A 182 9.00 18.71 12.48
C ASP A 182 10.04 18.03 13.39
N LYS A 183 10.34 16.74 13.17
CA LYS A 183 11.25 15.97 14.03
C LYS A 183 12.72 16.32 13.89
N ILE A 184 13.20 16.64 12.69
CA ILE A 184 14.59 17.07 12.49
C ILE A 184 14.80 18.51 13.01
N SER A 185 13.76 19.36 13.00
CA SER A 185 13.86 20.71 13.55
C SER A 185 14.00 20.75 15.08
N GLU A 186 13.47 19.75 15.78
CA GLU A 186 13.46 19.71 17.25
C GLU A 186 14.85 19.47 17.85
N ALA A 187 15.66 18.56 17.28
CA ALA A 187 17.03 18.29 17.73
C ALA A 187 17.79 17.42 16.71
N PRO A 188 19.13 17.27 16.87
CA PRO A 188 19.91 16.37 16.05
C PRO A 188 19.34 14.95 16.01
N THR A 189 19.13 14.42 14.80
CA THR A 189 18.41 13.15 14.57
C THR A 189 19.17 12.28 13.57
N THR A 190 19.25 10.99 13.86
CA THR A 190 19.70 9.95 12.94
C THR A 190 18.53 9.49 12.09
N VAL A 191 18.76 9.25 10.79
CA VAL A 191 17.74 8.79 9.87
C VAL A 191 18.10 7.39 9.38
N ILE A 192 17.13 6.47 9.43
CA ILE A 192 17.25 5.13 8.85
C ILE A 192 16.27 5.07 7.67
N LEU A 193 16.78 4.83 6.47
CA LEU A 193 16.04 4.72 5.23
C LEU A 193 16.01 3.25 4.81
N LEU A 194 14.83 2.66 4.89
CA LEU A 194 14.51 1.27 4.53
C LEU A 194 13.63 1.18 3.28
N GLY A 195 12.82 2.21 3.00
CA GLY A 195 12.04 2.30 1.77
C GLY A 195 12.75 3.09 0.65
N SER A 196 11.97 3.49 -0.36
CA SER A 196 12.48 4.38 -1.40
C SER A 196 12.88 5.74 -0.83
N HIS A 197 13.96 6.31 -1.37
CA HIS A 197 14.56 7.53 -0.84
C HIS A 197 13.73 8.80 -1.12
N THR A 198 12.57 8.68 -1.78
CA THR A 198 11.75 9.78 -2.28
C THR A 198 11.35 10.75 -1.17
N ASN A 199 10.85 10.24 -0.05
CA ASN A 199 10.40 11.10 1.05
C ASN A 199 11.53 12.00 1.58
N PHE A 200 12.69 11.39 1.82
CA PHE A 200 13.83 12.06 2.40
C PHE A 200 14.54 12.99 1.41
N ALA A 201 14.64 12.61 0.13
CA ALA A 201 15.16 13.48 -0.93
C ALA A 201 14.31 14.76 -1.07
N LEU A 202 12.98 14.61 -1.14
CA LEU A 202 12.07 15.75 -1.18
C LEU A 202 12.23 16.66 0.05
N PHE A 203 12.42 16.07 1.23
CA PHE A 203 12.73 16.84 2.45
C PHE A 203 14.04 17.62 2.31
N LEU A 204 15.14 16.98 1.90
CA LEU A 204 16.44 17.65 1.74
C LEU A 204 16.39 18.80 0.72
N MET A 205 15.66 18.60 -0.38
CA MET A 205 15.52 19.60 -1.45
C MET A 205 14.64 20.78 -1.02
N SER A 206 13.60 20.54 -0.23
CA SER A 206 12.67 21.59 0.22
C SER A 206 13.08 22.27 1.54
N ASN A 207 13.86 21.60 2.39
CA ASN A 207 14.29 22.08 3.69
C ASN A 207 15.83 22.00 3.87
N PRO A 208 16.63 22.58 2.95
CA PRO A 208 18.09 22.43 2.99
C PRO A 208 18.71 23.03 4.27
N HIS A 209 18.03 24.01 4.89
CA HIS A 209 18.45 24.62 6.14
C HIS A 209 18.40 23.66 7.33
N LEU A 210 17.58 22.60 7.32
CA LEU A 210 17.49 21.61 8.41
C LEU A 210 18.52 20.49 8.30
N LYS A 211 19.26 20.43 7.19
CA LYS A 211 20.27 19.39 6.94
C LYS A 211 21.32 19.26 8.05
N HIS A 212 21.70 20.37 8.69
CA HIS A 212 22.70 20.38 9.77
C HIS A 212 22.26 19.65 11.03
N ASN A 213 20.95 19.41 11.21
CA ASN A 213 20.41 18.62 12.31
C ASN A 213 20.38 17.11 11.99
N ILE A 214 20.78 16.68 10.80
CA ILE A 214 20.89 15.25 10.49
C ILE A 214 22.26 14.77 10.96
N GLN A 215 22.30 13.88 11.95
CA GLN A 215 23.55 13.36 12.49
C GLN A 215 24.19 12.34 11.55
N HIS A 216 23.39 11.40 11.06
CA HIS A 216 23.83 10.29 10.22
C HIS A 216 22.65 9.73 9.44
N ILE A 217 22.90 9.21 8.24
CA ILE A 217 21.93 8.49 7.43
C ILE A 217 22.38 7.03 7.29
N TYR A 218 21.52 6.09 7.67
CA TYR A 218 21.71 4.66 7.42
C TYR A 218 20.76 4.25 6.31
N VAL A 219 21.30 3.58 5.28
CA VAL A 219 20.55 3.18 4.09
C VAL A 219 20.60 1.68 3.95
N MET A 220 19.44 1.02 3.88
CA MET A 220 19.33 -0.27 3.22
C MET A 220 19.17 0.00 1.73
N GLY A 221 20.05 -0.58 0.92
CA GLY A 221 19.84 -0.58 -0.52
C GLY A 221 21.12 -0.66 -1.34
N GLY A 222 20.95 -0.75 -2.65
CA GLY A 222 22.06 -0.86 -3.60
C GLY A 222 22.76 -2.22 -3.62
N GLY A 223 23.62 -2.40 -4.62
CA GLY A 223 24.56 -3.52 -4.74
C GLY A 223 25.86 -3.02 -5.37
N VAL A 224 26.88 -2.74 -4.55
CA VAL A 224 28.06 -1.96 -4.97
C VAL A 224 28.99 -2.79 -5.84
N ARG A 225 29.33 -3.99 -5.36
CA ARG A 225 30.25 -4.93 -6.02
C ARG A 225 29.50 -6.18 -6.47
N SER A 226 28.18 -6.08 -6.60
CA SER A 226 27.29 -7.00 -7.33
C SER A 226 27.65 -7.05 -8.82
N GLN A 227 28.84 -7.57 -9.11
CA GLN A 227 29.43 -7.80 -10.42
C GLN A 227 30.20 -9.14 -10.42
N ASN A 228 30.60 -9.66 -9.25
CA ASN A 228 31.27 -10.95 -8.99
C ASN A 228 30.88 -11.48 -7.59
N PRO A 229 30.51 -12.76 -7.38
CA PRO A 229 29.89 -13.18 -6.13
C PRO A 229 30.95 -13.71 -5.15
N THR A 230 30.93 -13.22 -3.91
CA THR A 230 31.39 -14.04 -2.78
C THR A 230 30.23 -14.28 -1.82
N GLY A 231 29.56 -15.43 -1.98
CA GLY A 231 28.89 -16.09 -0.85
C GLY A 231 27.42 -16.43 -1.04
N CYS A 232 27.12 -17.46 -1.83
CA CYS A 232 25.91 -18.28 -1.65
C CYS A 232 26.26 -19.76 -1.43
N TYR A 233 27.52 -20.09 -1.12
CA TYR A 233 27.95 -21.47 -0.94
C TYR A 233 28.18 -21.78 0.55
N PRO A 234 27.61 -22.87 1.08
CA PRO A 234 28.25 -23.59 2.18
C PRO A 234 29.67 -23.95 1.74
N SER A 235 30.62 -24.00 2.68
CA SER A 235 32.07 -24.17 2.43
C SER A 235 32.49 -25.38 1.57
N ASN A 236 31.55 -26.26 1.19
CA ASN A 236 31.79 -27.54 0.52
C ASN A 236 31.02 -27.75 -0.81
N ALA A 237 30.28 -26.77 -1.35
CA ALA A 237 29.54 -26.94 -2.61
C ALA A 237 30.25 -26.25 -3.80
N THR A 238 30.36 -26.94 -4.94
CA THR A 238 30.89 -26.36 -6.18
C THR A 238 29.80 -25.62 -6.94
N ALA A 239 30.18 -24.53 -7.61
CA ALA A 239 29.25 -23.62 -8.29
C ALA A 239 28.45 -24.20 -9.47
N ALA A 240 28.69 -25.48 -9.80
CA ALA A 240 28.11 -26.16 -10.93
C ALA A 240 26.90 -27.04 -10.57
N GLU A 241 26.63 -27.30 -9.28
CA GLU A 241 25.65 -28.33 -8.87
C GLU A 241 24.27 -27.80 -8.48
N PHE A 242 24.10 -26.51 -8.14
CA PHE A 242 22.77 -25.90 -7.95
C PHE A 242 22.88 -24.37 -7.86
N GLN A 243 22.20 -23.63 -8.74
CA GLN A 243 21.96 -22.20 -8.57
C GLN A 243 20.48 -21.99 -8.31
N PRO A 244 20.04 -21.70 -7.07
CA PRO A 244 18.70 -21.20 -6.83
C PRO A 244 18.43 -19.98 -7.75
N PRO A 245 17.23 -19.78 -8.31
CA PRO A 245 16.89 -18.66 -9.18
C PRO A 245 17.18 -17.28 -8.56
N GLN A 246 17.17 -17.22 -7.23
CA GLN A 246 17.43 -16.03 -6.40
C GLN A 246 18.91 -15.92 -5.97
N CYS A 247 19.73 -16.95 -6.20
CA CYS A 247 21.15 -16.96 -5.89
C CYS A 247 21.99 -16.74 -7.17
N GLY A 248 22.75 -15.65 -7.19
CA GLY A 248 23.65 -15.32 -8.31
C GLY A 248 24.03 -13.84 -8.37
N ASN A 249 24.85 -13.48 -9.36
CA ASN A 249 25.38 -12.14 -9.63
C ASN A 249 24.30 -11.14 -10.08
N ARG A 250 23.29 -10.82 -9.27
CA ARG A 250 22.16 -9.97 -9.67
C ARG A 250 21.66 -9.11 -8.50
N GLY A 251 21.01 -7.99 -8.84
CA GLY A 251 20.22 -7.20 -7.90
C GLY A 251 18.94 -7.93 -7.51
N ASN A 252 18.08 -7.31 -6.69
CA ASN A 252 16.86 -7.95 -6.20
C ASN A 252 15.59 -7.58 -6.99
N LEU A 253 15.66 -6.78 -8.07
CA LEU A 253 14.48 -6.49 -8.91
C LEU A 253 13.81 -7.77 -9.42
N PHE A 254 12.65 -8.12 -8.86
CA PHE A 254 11.88 -9.31 -9.22
C PHE A 254 11.65 -9.37 -10.74
N LYS A 255 12.17 -10.42 -11.38
CA LYS A 255 11.96 -10.80 -12.79
C LYS A 255 12.37 -9.77 -13.86
N ASP A 256 12.77 -8.56 -13.49
CA ASP A 256 13.24 -7.51 -14.42
C ASP A 256 14.76 -7.56 -14.71
N TYR A 257 15.44 -8.63 -14.29
CA TYR A 257 16.86 -8.83 -14.60
C TYR A 257 17.17 -8.86 -16.11
N THR A 258 16.15 -9.06 -16.95
CA THR A 258 16.27 -9.01 -18.41
C THR A 258 16.43 -7.60 -18.97
N SER A 259 16.05 -6.57 -18.21
CA SER A 259 16.20 -5.16 -18.58
C SER A 259 17.22 -4.44 -17.66
N ASN A 260 17.20 -4.76 -16.37
CA ASN A 260 17.98 -4.13 -15.31
C ASN A 260 18.50 -5.19 -14.29
N PRO A 261 19.68 -5.79 -14.55
CA PRO A 261 20.14 -6.96 -13.80
C PRO A 261 20.74 -6.72 -12.41
N TYR A 262 21.13 -5.50 -12.05
CA TYR A 262 21.96 -5.25 -10.86
C TYR A 262 21.40 -4.22 -9.89
N ALA A 263 20.30 -3.54 -10.24
CA ALA A 263 19.72 -2.57 -9.33
C ALA A 263 19.06 -3.26 -8.12
N GLU A 264 19.05 -2.54 -7.02
CA GLU A 264 18.32 -2.92 -5.82
C GLU A 264 17.03 -2.09 -5.77
N PHE A 265 15.94 -2.68 -5.27
CA PHE A 265 14.59 -2.12 -5.26
C PHE A 265 14.48 -0.72 -4.67
N ASN A 266 14.98 -0.46 -3.47
CA ASN A 266 14.86 0.82 -2.79
C ASN A 266 15.57 1.95 -3.54
N ILE A 267 16.69 1.64 -4.20
CA ILE A 267 17.39 2.58 -5.08
C ILE A 267 16.71 2.70 -6.45
N PHE A 268 16.19 1.60 -7.01
CA PHE A 268 15.52 1.57 -8.32
C PHE A 268 14.15 2.23 -8.32
N ALA A 269 13.43 2.16 -7.20
CA ALA A 269 12.10 2.74 -7.05
C ALA A 269 12.14 4.26 -7.27
N ASP A 270 13.25 4.93 -6.90
CA ASP A 270 13.52 6.32 -7.25
C ASP A 270 15.03 6.64 -7.31
N PRO A 271 15.68 6.39 -8.47
CA PRO A 271 17.13 6.55 -8.62
C PRO A 271 17.58 8.00 -8.42
N PHE A 272 16.74 8.96 -8.81
CA PHE A 272 17.06 10.37 -8.64
C PHE A 272 17.00 10.79 -7.18
N ALA A 273 15.98 10.35 -6.44
CA ALA A 273 15.93 10.58 -4.99
C ALA A 273 17.12 9.96 -4.27
N ALA A 274 17.47 8.71 -4.57
CA ALA A 274 18.65 8.07 -4.01
C ALA A 274 19.92 8.88 -4.32
N TYR A 275 20.09 9.35 -5.57
CA TYR A 275 21.20 10.24 -5.91
C TYR A 275 21.23 11.51 -5.05
N GLN A 276 20.08 12.17 -4.82
CA GLN A 276 20.00 13.37 -3.97
C GLN A 276 20.41 13.08 -2.51
N VAL A 277 20.00 11.93 -1.96
CA VAL A 277 20.35 11.54 -0.59
C VAL A 277 21.84 11.24 -0.46
N PHE A 278 22.42 10.44 -1.37
CA PHE A 278 23.84 10.08 -1.35
C PHE A 278 24.75 11.30 -1.56
N HIS A 279 24.34 12.24 -2.42
CA HIS A 279 25.09 13.48 -2.68
C HIS A 279 24.70 14.62 -1.74
N SER A 280 23.92 14.34 -0.70
CA SER A 280 23.54 15.36 0.28
C SER A 280 24.77 15.90 1.01
N GLY A 281 25.81 15.10 1.25
CA GLY A 281 26.97 15.47 2.07
C GLY A 281 26.74 15.33 3.58
N VAL A 282 25.65 14.68 3.98
CA VAL A 282 25.44 14.20 5.35
C VAL A 282 26.25 12.90 5.55
N PRO A 283 26.86 12.65 6.73
CA PRO A 283 27.50 11.37 7.02
C PRO A 283 26.56 10.19 6.78
N MET A 284 27.06 9.15 6.11
CA MET A 284 26.24 8.04 5.64
C MET A 284 26.90 6.68 5.83
N THR A 285 26.06 5.69 6.15
CA THR A 285 26.40 4.27 6.09
C THR A 285 25.44 3.54 5.16
N LEU A 286 25.99 2.77 4.23
CA LEU A 286 25.26 1.91 3.31
C LEU A 286 25.33 0.47 3.78
N VAL A 287 24.17 -0.20 3.80
CA VAL A 287 24.04 -1.65 3.98
C VAL A 287 23.46 -2.22 2.68
N PRO A 288 24.33 -2.62 1.73
CA PRO A 288 23.90 -3.07 0.43
C PRO A 288 23.60 -4.57 0.40
N LEU A 289 23.06 -5.03 -0.73
CA LEU A 289 22.86 -6.45 -1.02
C LEU A 289 24.13 -7.28 -0.81
N ASP A 290 25.31 -6.72 -1.08
CA ASP A 290 26.60 -7.38 -0.85
C ASP A 290 26.73 -7.90 0.59
N ALA A 291 26.27 -7.13 1.58
CA ALA A 291 26.31 -7.51 2.98
C ALA A 291 25.11 -8.37 3.39
N THR A 292 23.89 -7.98 3.00
CA THR A 292 22.67 -8.68 3.42
C THR A 292 22.61 -10.10 2.84
N ASN A 293 23.16 -10.32 1.64
CA ASN A 293 23.28 -11.65 1.03
C ASN A 293 24.13 -12.63 1.87
N THR A 294 24.89 -12.13 2.85
CA THR A 294 25.71 -12.97 3.74
C THR A 294 24.99 -13.35 5.03
N ILE A 295 23.73 -12.93 5.21
CA ILE A 295 22.87 -13.19 6.38
C ILE A 295 21.45 -13.65 5.96
N PRO A 296 21.30 -14.81 5.31
CA PRO A 296 19.98 -15.35 4.91
C PRO A 296 19.11 -15.69 6.12
N ILE A 297 17.79 -15.73 6.00
CA ILE A 297 16.93 -16.39 6.98
C ILE A 297 17.09 -17.91 6.81
N ASN A 298 18.20 -18.45 7.30
CA ASN A 298 18.48 -19.87 7.15
C ASN A 298 17.59 -20.73 8.06
N LYS A 299 17.50 -22.02 7.73
CA LYS A 299 16.66 -22.98 8.45
C LYS A 299 16.93 -23.01 9.96
N LYS A 300 18.20 -22.93 10.38
CA LYS A 300 18.56 -22.93 11.81
C LYS A 300 18.07 -21.69 12.53
N PHE A 301 18.19 -20.53 11.91
CA PHE A 301 17.63 -19.28 12.43
C PHE A 301 16.11 -19.39 12.55
N PHE A 302 15.44 -19.80 11.47
CA PHE A 302 13.97 -19.95 11.44
C PHE A 302 13.46 -20.88 12.54
N GLU A 303 14.01 -22.09 12.66
CA GLU A 303 13.63 -23.06 13.71
C GLU A 303 13.95 -22.55 15.13
N THR A 304 14.98 -21.72 15.28
CA THR A 304 15.33 -21.11 16.57
C THR A 304 14.37 -19.99 16.91
N PHE A 305 13.94 -19.19 15.92
CA PHE A 305 12.94 -18.16 16.10
C PHE A 305 11.58 -18.80 16.40
N GLU A 306 11.21 -19.89 15.73
CA GLU A 306 9.99 -20.67 16.02
C GLU A 306 9.88 -21.03 17.51
N LYS A 307 11.00 -21.38 18.13
CA LYS A 307 11.07 -21.76 19.55
C LYS A 307 11.20 -20.58 20.53
N ASN A 308 11.49 -19.38 20.03
CA ASN A 308 11.79 -18.18 20.82
C ASN A 308 10.88 -17.02 20.44
N GLN A 309 9.61 -17.10 20.86
CA GLN A 309 8.58 -16.07 20.67
C GLN A 309 7.91 -15.73 22.02
N ARG A 310 8.70 -15.27 22.98
CA ARG A 310 8.27 -14.97 24.35
C ARG A 310 7.40 -13.72 24.45
N THR A 311 7.44 -12.86 23.44
CA THR A 311 6.72 -11.59 23.38
C THR A 311 5.76 -11.55 22.20
N TYR A 312 4.76 -10.67 22.24
CA TYR A 312 3.71 -10.62 21.21
C TYR A 312 4.24 -10.13 19.86
N GLU A 313 5.12 -9.14 19.88
CA GLU A 313 5.81 -8.64 18.70
C GLU A 313 6.68 -9.71 18.02
N ALA A 314 7.33 -10.58 18.81
CA ALA A 314 8.09 -11.70 18.27
C ALA A 314 7.17 -12.75 17.62
N GLN A 315 6.00 -13.02 18.22
CA GLN A 315 4.98 -13.90 17.65
C GLN A 315 4.43 -13.34 16.33
N TYR A 316 4.11 -12.04 16.29
CA TYR A 316 3.60 -11.38 15.09
C TYR A 316 4.60 -11.41 13.93
N ILE A 317 5.86 -11.06 14.21
CA ILE A 317 6.93 -11.10 13.21
C ILE A 317 7.13 -12.53 12.71
N PHE A 318 7.23 -13.50 13.61
CA PHE A 318 7.44 -14.87 13.20
C PHE A 318 6.27 -15.40 12.37
N LEU A 319 5.04 -15.01 12.69
CA LEU A 319 3.86 -15.40 11.93
C LEU A 319 3.90 -14.85 10.49
N SER A 320 4.26 -13.56 10.35
CA SER A 320 4.49 -12.94 9.04
C SER A 320 5.58 -13.71 8.26
N LEU A 321 6.73 -13.94 8.89
CA LEU A 321 7.86 -14.68 8.31
C LEU A 321 7.47 -16.11 7.91
N LYS A 322 6.70 -16.79 8.76
CA LYS A 322 6.24 -18.16 8.56
C LYS A 322 5.39 -18.26 7.32
N ILE A 323 4.45 -17.34 7.07
CA ILE A 323 3.69 -17.37 5.82
C ILE A 323 4.51 -16.97 4.62
N THR A 324 5.40 -15.98 4.72
CA THR A 324 6.32 -15.69 3.61
C THR A 324 7.09 -16.95 3.22
N ARG A 325 7.58 -17.71 4.20
CA ARG A 325 8.23 -19.02 4.00
C ARG A 325 7.28 -20.07 3.43
N ASP A 326 6.10 -20.24 4.02
CA ASP A 326 5.17 -21.30 3.66
C ASP A 326 4.49 -21.05 2.28
N THR A 327 4.49 -19.80 1.81
CA THR A 327 4.05 -19.40 0.47
C THR A 327 5.18 -19.27 -0.54
N TRP A 328 6.43 -19.47 -0.11
CA TRP A 328 7.59 -19.54 -0.99
C TRP A 328 7.62 -20.89 -1.74
N PHE A 329 8.26 -20.93 -2.89
CA PHE A 329 8.51 -22.18 -3.58
C PHE A 329 9.55 -22.98 -2.80
N ASP A 330 9.17 -24.15 -2.29
CA ASP A 330 10.04 -25.15 -1.65
C ASP A 330 10.96 -24.62 -0.50
N ASP A 331 12.05 -25.33 -0.19
CA ASP A 331 13.02 -24.98 0.86
C ASP A 331 14.04 -23.91 0.39
N GLU A 332 13.94 -23.40 -0.85
CA GLU A 332 14.77 -22.32 -1.41
C GLU A 332 14.70 -21.04 -0.57
N PHE A 333 13.54 -20.79 0.06
CA PHE A 333 13.34 -19.68 1.00
C PHE A 333 14.53 -19.47 1.94
N TYR A 334 15.04 -20.56 2.53
CA TYR A 334 16.11 -20.50 3.52
C TYR A 334 17.47 -20.04 2.97
N ASN A 335 17.60 -19.96 1.65
CA ASN A 335 18.80 -19.54 0.95
C ASN A 335 18.62 -18.23 0.17
N SER A 336 17.42 -17.66 0.15
CA SER A 336 17.08 -16.56 -0.76
C SER A 336 16.27 -15.41 -0.17
N TYR A 337 15.73 -15.59 1.04
CA TYR A 337 15.19 -14.50 1.85
C TYR A 337 16.23 -14.09 2.89
N PHE A 338 16.51 -12.80 3.06
CA PHE A 338 17.64 -12.32 3.86
C PHE A 338 17.22 -11.36 4.98
N MET A 339 18.07 -11.20 5.99
CA MET A 339 17.94 -10.09 6.95
C MET A 339 18.36 -8.80 6.26
N TRP A 340 17.48 -8.20 5.47
CA TRP A 340 17.74 -6.92 4.80
C TRP A 340 17.64 -5.77 5.81
N ASP A 341 16.44 -5.27 6.01
CA ASP A 341 16.15 -4.09 6.81
C ASP A 341 16.51 -4.21 8.29
N SER A 342 16.21 -5.36 8.89
CA SER A 342 16.55 -5.61 10.29
C SER A 342 18.06 -5.62 10.53
N PHE A 343 18.86 -6.15 9.60
CA PHE A 343 20.31 -6.09 9.69
C PHE A 343 20.82 -4.66 9.56
N THR A 344 20.20 -3.85 8.69
CA THR A 344 20.49 -2.42 8.58
C THR A 344 20.22 -1.69 9.90
N ALA A 345 19.09 -1.96 10.56
CA ALA A 345 18.79 -1.41 11.88
C ALA A 345 19.83 -1.86 12.93
N GLY A 346 20.24 -3.13 12.93
CA GLY A 346 21.30 -3.64 13.79
C GLY A 346 22.64 -2.94 13.57
N VAL A 347 23.04 -2.77 12.31
CA VAL A 347 24.27 -2.05 11.92
C VAL A 347 24.22 -0.61 12.44
N ALA A 348 23.10 0.09 12.24
CA ALA A 348 22.91 1.45 12.72
C ALA A 348 23.04 1.55 14.24
N VAL A 349 22.35 0.66 14.97
CA VAL A 349 22.35 0.60 16.44
C VAL A 349 23.75 0.33 16.98
N SER A 350 24.48 -0.64 16.43
CA SER A 350 25.85 -0.94 16.87
C SER A 350 26.79 0.26 16.68
N ILE A 351 26.73 0.96 15.53
CA ILE A 351 27.54 2.16 15.32
C ILE A 351 27.17 3.27 16.32
N MET A 352 25.87 3.50 16.54
CA MET A 352 25.42 4.51 17.51
C MET A 352 25.91 4.19 18.93
N ARG A 353 25.83 2.92 19.39
CA ARG A 353 26.39 2.49 20.68
C ARG A 353 27.89 2.75 20.77
N ASN A 354 28.63 2.35 19.73
CA ASN A 354 30.08 2.44 19.70
C ASN A 354 30.61 3.86 19.54
N SER A 355 29.82 4.79 18.98
CA SER A 355 30.18 6.21 18.83
C SER A 355 30.45 6.92 20.16
N ARG A 356 29.92 6.41 21.28
CA ARG A 356 30.18 6.92 22.62
C ARG A 356 31.58 6.55 23.14
N ASN A 357 32.24 5.56 22.52
CA ASN A 357 33.58 5.13 22.89
C ASN A 357 34.63 5.94 22.10
N LYS A 358 35.32 6.86 22.78
CA LYS A 358 36.36 7.74 22.20
C LYS A 358 37.52 7.00 21.52
N ASN A 359 37.70 5.71 21.79
CA ASN A 359 38.75 4.88 21.18
C ASN A 359 38.34 4.28 19.82
N ASN A 360 37.06 4.37 19.43
CA ASN A 360 36.56 3.73 18.21
C ASN A 360 36.51 4.73 17.04
N LYS A 361 37.63 4.88 16.32
CA LYS A 361 37.81 5.93 15.29
C LYS A 361 37.51 5.48 13.85
N ASN A 362 37.21 4.20 13.62
CA ASN A 362 37.22 3.60 12.28
C ASN A 362 35.86 3.06 11.79
N GLY A 363 34.75 3.42 12.46
CA GLY A 363 33.42 2.91 12.08
C GLY A 363 33.27 1.42 12.32
N GLU A 364 33.88 0.87 13.38
CA GLU A 364 33.73 -0.53 13.73
C GLU A 364 32.26 -0.85 14.06
N ASN A 365 31.85 -2.05 13.66
CA ASN A 365 30.50 -2.56 13.87
C ASN A 365 30.58 -3.95 14.50
N ASP A 366 29.68 -4.26 15.43
CA ASP A 366 29.66 -5.57 16.10
C ASP A 366 29.19 -6.69 15.18
N PHE A 367 28.34 -6.36 14.21
CA PHE A 367 27.60 -7.29 13.37
C PHE A 367 28.09 -7.34 11.93
N ALA A 368 28.82 -6.31 11.46
CA ALA A 368 29.27 -6.20 10.08
C ALA A 368 30.77 -5.87 9.95
N GLU A 369 31.37 -6.36 8.88
CA GLU A 369 32.63 -5.84 8.33
C GLU A 369 32.33 -4.55 7.56
N MET A 370 33.17 -3.53 7.75
CA MET A 370 32.92 -2.18 7.24
C MET A 370 34.11 -1.69 6.40
N GLU A 371 33.84 -1.04 5.28
CA GLU A 371 34.84 -0.49 4.37
C GLU A 371 34.38 0.89 3.86
N TYR A 372 35.29 1.86 3.75
CA TYR A 372 34.98 3.10 3.06
C TYR A 372 35.13 2.93 1.55
N MET A 373 34.07 3.21 0.80
CA MET A 373 34.06 3.13 -0.67
C MET A 373 33.66 4.45 -1.29
N ASN A 374 34.12 4.70 -2.53
CA ASN A 374 33.72 5.85 -3.33
C ASN A 374 32.66 5.42 -4.33
N ILE A 375 31.41 5.77 -4.09
CA ILE A 375 30.26 5.26 -4.85
C ILE A 375 29.43 6.40 -5.45
N THR A 376 28.54 6.07 -6.37
CA THR A 376 27.51 6.97 -6.89
C THR A 376 26.25 6.19 -7.26
N ILE A 377 25.14 6.89 -7.46
CA ILE A 377 23.88 6.30 -7.94
C ILE A 377 23.69 6.66 -9.41
N VAL A 378 23.46 5.66 -10.26
CA VAL A 378 23.19 5.87 -11.68
C VAL A 378 21.71 6.22 -11.86
N THR A 379 21.44 7.45 -12.29
CA THR A 379 20.06 7.94 -12.46
C THR A 379 19.53 7.81 -13.89
N SER A 380 20.40 7.57 -14.87
CA SER A 380 20.03 7.43 -16.29
C SER A 380 21.17 6.77 -17.08
N ASN A 381 20.83 6.13 -18.19
CA ASN A 381 21.74 5.38 -19.05
C ASN A 381 22.44 6.27 -20.08
N LYS A 382 23.72 5.99 -20.33
CA LYS A 382 24.52 6.64 -21.37
C LYS A 382 23.99 6.32 -22.79
N PRO A 383 24.23 7.18 -23.80
CA PRO A 383 25.03 8.41 -23.76
C PRO A 383 24.27 9.60 -23.17
N TYR A 384 24.92 10.31 -22.25
CA TYR A 384 24.50 11.66 -21.86
C TYR A 384 24.56 12.58 -23.07
N GLY A 385 23.72 13.61 -23.13
CA GLY A 385 23.68 14.52 -24.30
C GLY A 385 22.68 14.13 -25.38
N LYS A 386 22.04 12.96 -25.30
CA LYS A 386 21.05 12.52 -26.28
C LYS A 386 19.69 12.32 -25.61
N SER A 387 18.79 13.29 -25.80
CA SER A 387 17.39 13.10 -25.42
C SER A 387 16.72 12.14 -26.39
N ASP A 388 16.05 11.12 -25.86
CA ASP A 388 15.24 10.16 -26.60
C ASP A 388 13.76 10.20 -26.18
N GLY A 389 13.38 11.21 -25.39
CA GLY A 389 12.02 11.41 -24.86
C GLY A 389 11.67 10.54 -23.65
N SER A 390 12.57 9.65 -23.20
CA SER A 390 12.27 8.77 -22.06
C SER A 390 12.29 9.47 -20.71
N ASN A 391 12.97 10.62 -20.59
CA ASN A 391 13.32 11.28 -19.32
C ASN A 391 12.45 12.51 -19.03
N PRO A 392 11.44 12.42 -18.13
CA PRO A 392 10.51 13.51 -17.81
C PRO A 392 11.13 14.79 -17.23
N PHE A 393 12.38 14.75 -16.74
CA PHE A 393 13.06 15.98 -16.34
C PHE A 393 13.40 16.89 -17.52
N PHE A 394 13.52 16.31 -18.73
CA PHE A 394 13.92 17.02 -19.95
C PHE A 394 12.85 16.95 -21.06
N ASP A 395 12.10 15.85 -21.18
CA ASP A 395 11.17 15.63 -22.27
C ASP A 395 10.07 16.70 -22.34
N LYS A 396 9.83 17.23 -23.56
CA LYS A 396 8.80 18.24 -23.87
C LYS A 396 8.80 19.49 -22.97
N ARG A 397 9.90 19.80 -22.28
CA ARG A 397 10.02 20.97 -21.40
C ARG A 397 10.85 22.08 -22.04
N LYS A 398 10.46 23.33 -21.79
CA LYS A 398 11.23 24.52 -22.20
C LYS A 398 12.53 24.65 -21.40
N SER A 399 12.50 24.28 -20.13
CA SER A 399 13.62 24.26 -19.20
C SER A 399 13.59 22.96 -18.41
N PRO A 400 14.73 22.29 -18.17
CA PRO A 400 14.76 21.07 -17.37
C PRO A 400 14.29 21.32 -15.93
N LYS A 401 13.67 20.30 -15.31
CA LYS A 401 13.34 20.34 -13.87
C LYS A 401 14.62 20.43 -13.04
N PHE A 402 14.52 21.06 -11.87
CA PHE A 402 15.60 21.17 -10.87
C PHE A 402 16.88 21.83 -11.39
N ASN A 403 16.76 22.69 -12.41
CA ASN A 403 17.90 23.35 -13.07
C ASN A 403 18.96 22.36 -13.59
N LEU A 404 18.55 21.13 -13.94
CA LEU A 404 19.47 20.16 -14.50
C LEU A 404 20.00 20.61 -15.87
N THR A 405 21.27 20.32 -16.16
CA THR A 405 21.89 20.68 -17.43
C THR A 405 21.44 19.75 -18.55
N VAL A 406 20.92 20.30 -19.65
CA VAL A 406 20.64 19.52 -20.86
C VAL A 406 21.94 18.89 -21.37
N GLY A 407 21.94 17.57 -21.45
CA GLY A 407 23.10 16.78 -21.86
C GLY A 407 24.09 16.47 -20.75
N GLY A 408 23.74 16.76 -19.50
CA GLY A 408 24.49 16.34 -18.32
C GLY A 408 24.30 14.86 -17.98
N VAL A 409 24.89 14.44 -16.85
CA VAL A 409 24.89 13.05 -16.37
C VAL A 409 23.51 12.48 -16.02
N HIS A 410 22.50 13.34 -15.90
CA HIS A 410 21.11 12.96 -15.64
C HIS A 410 20.24 12.98 -16.90
N SER A 411 20.76 13.40 -18.06
CA SER A 411 20.00 13.56 -19.31
C SER A 411 19.97 12.31 -20.19
N GLY A 412 20.43 11.17 -19.68
CA GLY A 412 20.42 9.92 -20.41
C GLY A 412 19.02 9.29 -20.51
N HIS A 413 18.98 8.11 -21.13
CA HIS A 413 17.77 7.29 -21.19
C HIS A 413 17.40 6.78 -19.80
N VAL A 414 16.14 6.90 -19.41
CA VAL A 414 15.61 6.25 -18.20
C VAL A 414 14.68 5.12 -18.61
N GLN A 415 14.75 3.99 -17.91
CA GLN A 415 13.96 2.80 -18.24
C GLN A 415 12.46 3.07 -18.14
N THR A 416 11.72 2.96 -19.24
CA THR A 416 10.30 3.36 -19.37
C THR A 416 9.27 2.34 -18.88
N GLY A 417 9.72 1.11 -18.60
CA GLY A 417 8.93 0.02 -18.04
C GLY A 417 9.71 -1.30 -18.08
N LEU A 418 9.10 -2.41 -17.67
CA LEU A 418 9.76 -3.73 -17.63
C LEU A 418 10.24 -4.24 -18.99
N ARG A 419 9.49 -3.87 -20.05
CA ARG A 419 9.75 -4.31 -21.43
C ARG A 419 10.34 -3.21 -22.29
N ASP A 420 11.03 -2.26 -21.67
CA ASP A 420 11.70 -1.20 -22.40
C ASP A 420 12.62 -1.80 -23.49
N PRO A 421 12.35 -1.57 -24.79
CA PRO A 421 13.15 -2.14 -25.87
C PRO A 421 14.58 -1.64 -25.88
N VAL A 422 14.84 -0.45 -25.35
CA VAL A 422 16.19 0.06 -25.16
C VAL A 422 16.87 -0.76 -24.09
N CYS A 423 16.21 -1.20 -23.03
CA CYS A 423 16.85 -1.96 -21.95
C CYS A 423 17.15 -3.42 -22.29
N ILE A 424 16.44 -4.01 -23.25
CA ILE A 424 16.53 -5.45 -23.59
C ILE A 424 17.34 -5.65 -24.88
N PRO A 425 18.64 -6.00 -24.82
CA PRO A 425 19.44 -6.28 -26.00
C PRO A 425 19.19 -7.69 -26.56
N LYS A 426 19.58 -7.93 -27.82
CA LYS A 426 19.50 -9.27 -28.47
C LYS A 426 20.24 -10.38 -27.71
N SER A 427 21.20 -10.04 -26.85
CA SER A 427 21.94 -10.98 -26.01
C SER A 427 21.15 -11.50 -24.80
N GLY A 428 19.96 -10.94 -24.51
CA GLY A 428 19.08 -11.35 -23.42
C GLY A 428 19.47 -10.85 -22.01
N LYS A 429 20.62 -10.19 -21.85
CA LYS A 429 21.06 -9.58 -20.59
C LYS A 429 20.79 -8.08 -20.60
N GLY A 430 19.97 -7.58 -19.67
CA GLY A 430 19.58 -6.18 -19.61
C GLY A 430 20.76 -5.21 -19.57
N LYS A 431 20.62 -4.06 -20.26
CA LYS A 431 21.67 -3.02 -20.32
C LYS A 431 21.32 -1.73 -19.59
N CYS A 432 20.11 -1.60 -19.07
CA CYS A 432 19.72 -0.44 -18.27
C CYS A 432 20.32 -0.52 -16.87
N LYS A 433 20.64 0.66 -16.35
CA LYS A 433 21.41 0.87 -15.13
C LYS A 433 20.76 1.87 -14.17
N ASP A 434 19.51 2.24 -14.42
CA ASP A 434 18.68 3.00 -13.49
C ASP A 434 18.79 2.35 -12.10
N GLY A 435 19.18 3.13 -11.10
CA GLY A 435 19.30 2.68 -9.71
C GLY A 435 20.57 1.87 -9.37
N TYR A 436 21.56 1.77 -10.28
CA TYR A 436 22.81 1.09 -9.92
C TYR A 436 23.57 1.90 -8.88
N THR A 437 24.05 1.21 -7.84
CA THR A 437 25.06 1.75 -6.94
C THR A 437 26.43 1.36 -7.46
N GLN A 438 27.20 2.32 -7.96
CA GLN A 438 28.42 2.04 -8.69
C GLN A 438 29.64 2.63 -7.98
N GLU A 439 30.67 1.79 -7.77
CA GLU A 439 32.00 2.26 -7.36
C GLU A 439 32.66 3.03 -8.51
N ILE A 440 33.03 4.29 -8.25
CA ILE A 440 33.61 5.18 -9.25
C ILE A 440 34.73 6.03 -8.65
N SER A 441 35.61 6.52 -9.52
CA SER A 441 36.60 7.55 -9.18
C SER A 441 36.21 8.87 -9.84
N GLY A 442 36.32 9.99 -9.11
CA GLY A 442 36.12 11.33 -9.67
C GLY A 442 35.11 12.21 -8.92
N PRO A 443 34.69 13.34 -9.52
CA PRO A 443 33.95 14.39 -8.82
C PRO A 443 32.50 14.03 -8.46
N TYR A 444 31.95 12.98 -9.07
CA TYR A 444 30.60 12.46 -8.79
C TYR A 444 30.60 11.30 -7.79
N SER A 445 31.76 10.99 -7.20
CA SER A 445 31.87 9.95 -6.18
C SER A 445 31.65 10.52 -4.79
N VAL A 446 30.92 9.79 -3.96
CA VAL A 446 30.74 10.09 -2.54
C VAL A 446 31.41 9.01 -1.70
N ARG A 447 32.18 9.43 -0.70
CA ARG A 447 32.85 8.52 0.22
C ARG A 447 31.87 8.08 1.30
N VAL A 448 31.47 6.82 1.26
CA VAL A 448 30.44 6.24 2.13
C VAL A 448 31.05 5.08 2.92
N LEU A 449 30.64 4.93 4.19
CA LEU A 449 30.98 3.73 4.97
C LEU A 449 30.02 2.60 4.55
N VAL A 450 30.53 1.51 4.01
CA VAL A 450 29.75 0.43 3.42
C VAL A 450 29.94 -0.84 4.24
N ALA A 451 28.84 -1.48 4.64
CA ALA A 451 28.90 -2.84 5.17
C ALA A 451 29.21 -3.80 4.02
N THR A 452 30.18 -4.68 4.20
CA THR A 452 30.63 -5.62 3.15
C THR A 452 30.20 -7.06 3.41
N ARG A 453 30.03 -7.43 4.69
CA ARG A 453 29.70 -8.80 5.12
C ARG A 453 29.17 -8.80 6.55
N ALA A 454 28.22 -9.68 6.85
CA ALA A 454 27.79 -9.99 8.21
C ALA A 454 28.83 -10.85 8.93
N LYS A 455 29.21 -10.43 10.15
CA LYS A 455 30.21 -11.11 10.97
C LYS A 455 29.71 -12.46 11.46
N PRO A 456 30.60 -13.47 11.50
CA PRO A 456 30.28 -14.75 12.12
C PRO A 456 29.99 -14.56 13.61
N ASN A 457 29.21 -15.46 14.18
CA ASN A 457 28.99 -15.49 15.62
C ASN A 457 30.32 -15.64 16.37
N ARG A 458 30.57 -14.78 17.37
CA ARG A 458 31.79 -14.82 18.19
C ARG A 458 31.90 -16.14 18.96
N ASN A 459 30.77 -16.73 19.35
CA ASN A 459 30.70 -18.05 19.93
C ASN A 459 30.60 -19.12 18.84
N VAL A 460 31.73 -19.74 18.51
CA VAL A 460 31.84 -20.84 17.53
C VAL A 460 30.98 -22.08 17.85
N LYS A 461 30.50 -22.21 19.10
CA LYS A 461 29.59 -23.31 19.51
C LYS A 461 28.11 -22.95 19.37
N SER A 462 27.79 -21.69 19.06
CA SER A 462 26.41 -21.25 18.85
C SER A 462 25.78 -22.00 17.67
N LYS A 463 24.48 -22.31 17.78
CA LYS A 463 23.71 -22.87 16.66
C LYS A 463 23.44 -21.82 15.57
N LEU A 464 23.48 -20.54 15.93
CA LEU A 464 23.29 -19.40 15.06
C LEU A 464 24.67 -18.91 14.60
N ASP A 465 24.91 -18.90 13.29
CA ASP A 465 26.22 -18.69 12.69
C ASP A 465 26.55 -17.22 12.41
N ARG A 466 25.63 -16.30 12.69
CA ARG A 466 25.84 -14.84 12.65
C ARG A 466 25.64 -14.23 14.02
N GLU A 467 26.44 -13.21 14.33
CA GLU A 467 26.33 -12.49 15.59
C GLU A 467 24.98 -11.78 15.71
N PHE A 468 24.52 -11.15 14.62
CA PHE A 468 23.26 -10.41 14.61
C PHE A 468 22.03 -11.29 14.89
N TYR A 469 22.01 -12.57 14.48
CA TYR A 469 20.88 -13.45 14.80
C TYR A 469 20.66 -13.60 16.30
N VAL A 470 21.75 -13.63 17.09
CA VAL A 470 21.65 -13.74 18.54
C VAL A 470 21.09 -12.46 19.13
N ASP A 471 21.66 -11.31 18.76
CA ASP A 471 21.21 -10.00 19.25
C ASP A 471 19.74 -9.73 18.87
N PHE A 472 19.37 -10.00 17.62
CA PHE A 472 18.00 -9.83 17.13
C PHE A 472 16.99 -10.65 17.93
N LEU A 473 17.24 -11.95 18.11
CA LEU A 473 16.34 -12.80 18.90
C LEU A 473 16.33 -12.42 20.37
N GLU A 474 17.47 -12.03 20.94
CA GLU A 474 17.55 -11.57 22.32
C GLU A 474 16.71 -10.31 22.52
N VAL A 475 16.92 -9.28 21.69
CA VAL A 475 16.20 -7.99 21.77
C VAL A 475 14.70 -8.19 21.63
N LEU A 476 14.24 -8.95 20.63
CA LEU A 476 12.80 -9.18 20.45
C LEU A 476 12.16 -9.93 21.61
N ASN A 477 12.88 -10.87 22.24
CA ASN A 477 12.35 -11.70 23.32
C ASN A 477 12.52 -11.13 24.74
N ARG A 478 13.16 -9.96 24.88
CA ARG A 478 13.29 -9.27 26.18
C ARG A 478 11.91 -8.88 26.72
N PRO A 479 11.64 -9.00 28.03
CA PRO A 479 10.37 -8.55 28.61
C PRO A 479 10.23 -7.02 28.62
N GLU A 480 11.35 -6.28 28.60
CA GLU A 480 11.34 -4.82 28.53
C GLU A 480 10.77 -4.33 27.19
N GLU A 481 10.01 -3.23 27.22
CA GLU A 481 9.38 -2.64 26.03
C GLU A 481 8.52 -3.62 25.21
N THR A 482 8.02 -4.69 25.84
CA THR A 482 7.13 -5.64 25.17
C THR A 482 5.78 -5.02 24.83
N GLY A 483 5.13 -5.53 23.79
CA GLY A 483 3.79 -5.14 23.38
C GLY A 483 2.82 -5.17 24.57
N ARG A 484 2.04 -4.09 24.71
CA ARG A 484 1.07 -3.92 25.80
C ARG A 484 -0.26 -4.62 25.51
N PHE A 485 -0.44 -5.10 24.29
CA PHE A 485 -1.69 -5.65 23.82
C PHE A 485 -1.45 -6.96 23.08
N ASN A 486 -2.22 -7.98 23.46
CA ASN A 486 -2.44 -9.17 22.66
C ASN A 486 -3.94 -9.25 22.38
N PHE A 487 -4.30 -9.26 21.10
CA PHE A 487 -5.68 -9.28 20.64
C PHE A 487 -6.49 -10.43 21.27
N SER A 488 -5.94 -11.65 21.28
CA SER A 488 -6.59 -12.83 21.86
C SER A 488 -6.71 -12.78 23.39
N SER A 489 -5.88 -11.97 24.06
CA SER A 489 -5.95 -11.78 25.52
C SER A 489 -6.82 -10.60 25.94
N GLN A 490 -6.92 -9.57 25.09
CA GLN A 490 -7.73 -8.37 25.33
C GLN A 490 -9.23 -8.67 25.28
N PHE A 491 -9.58 -9.71 24.53
CA PHE A 491 -10.93 -10.14 24.27
C PHE A 491 -11.14 -11.55 24.83
N PRO A 492 -11.40 -11.72 26.14
CA PRO A 492 -11.50 -13.04 26.78
C PRO A 492 -12.61 -13.92 26.20
N TYR A 493 -13.61 -13.29 25.57
CA TYR A 493 -14.74 -13.94 24.92
C TYR A 493 -14.68 -13.79 23.40
N TYR A 494 -13.49 -13.54 22.85
CA TYR A 494 -13.26 -13.55 21.41
C TYR A 494 -13.70 -14.88 20.81
N LYS A 495 -14.43 -14.80 19.69
CA LYS A 495 -14.82 -15.95 18.89
C LYS A 495 -14.89 -15.53 17.43
N GLU A 496 -14.33 -16.36 16.56
CA GLU A 496 -14.59 -16.29 15.12
C GLU A 496 -16.00 -16.83 14.86
N GLU A 497 -16.96 -15.92 14.69
CA GLU A 497 -18.36 -16.22 14.41
C GLU A 497 -18.75 -15.72 13.02
N LEU A 498 -19.46 -16.55 12.25
CA LEU A 498 -19.99 -16.16 10.95
C LEU A 498 -21.51 -15.99 11.05
N PHE A 499 -22.02 -14.88 10.52
CA PHE A 499 -23.43 -14.57 10.52
C PHE A 499 -24.04 -14.94 9.17
N ARG A 500 -24.71 -16.10 9.13
CA ARG A 500 -25.38 -16.63 7.93
C ARG A 500 -26.89 -16.77 8.18
N PRO A 501 -27.76 -16.19 7.35
CA PRO A 501 -29.20 -16.34 7.51
C PRO A 501 -29.66 -17.72 7.02
N ASP A 502 -30.65 -18.31 7.69
CA ASP A 502 -31.38 -19.47 7.15
C ASP A 502 -32.44 -18.98 6.15
N LEU A 503 -32.18 -19.18 4.87
CA LEU A 503 -33.06 -18.80 3.77
C LEU A 503 -33.81 -20.00 3.16
N SER A 504 -33.72 -21.19 3.77
CA SER A 504 -34.29 -22.43 3.22
C SER A 504 -35.81 -22.39 3.00
N LYS A 505 -36.52 -21.58 3.78
CA LYS A 505 -37.98 -21.40 3.71
C LYS A 505 -38.40 -20.11 3.01
N THR A 506 -37.45 -19.32 2.53
CA THR A 506 -37.69 -18.02 1.92
C THR A 506 -37.76 -18.16 0.41
N ARG A 507 -38.81 -17.62 -0.22
CA ARG A 507 -38.87 -17.55 -1.67
C ARG A 507 -37.89 -16.48 -2.14
N LEU A 508 -36.77 -16.90 -2.73
CA LEU A 508 -35.73 -16.01 -3.22
C LEU A 508 -36.19 -15.24 -4.46
N GLY A 509 -35.76 -13.98 -4.54
CA GLY A 509 -36.08 -13.07 -5.64
C GLY A 509 -35.22 -13.27 -6.88
N LYS A 510 -35.04 -12.20 -7.65
CA LYS A 510 -34.19 -12.19 -8.84
C LYS A 510 -32.73 -12.47 -8.44
N PRO A 511 -32.04 -13.48 -9.01
CA PRO A 511 -30.63 -13.71 -8.74
C PRO A 511 -29.77 -12.58 -9.32
N VAL A 512 -28.98 -11.92 -8.46
CA VAL A 512 -28.11 -10.80 -8.83
C VAL A 512 -26.67 -11.12 -8.44
N VAL A 513 -25.73 -10.87 -9.34
CA VAL A 513 -24.29 -10.76 -9.07
C VAL A 513 -23.91 -9.30 -9.15
N PHE A 514 -23.20 -8.80 -8.14
CA PHE A 514 -22.73 -7.42 -8.09
C PHE A 514 -21.22 -7.35 -8.32
N ASP A 515 -20.80 -6.76 -9.43
CA ASP A 515 -19.38 -6.50 -9.77
C ASP A 515 -19.05 -5.04 -9.43
N MET A 516 -18.04 -4.85 -8.58
CA MET A 516 -17.72 -3.55 -7.97
C MET A 516 -16.21 -3.32 -7.93
N ASP A 517 -15.78 -2.06 -8.00
CA ASP A 517 -14.37 -1.68 -7.92
C ASP A 517 -13.98 -1.05 -6.57
N MET A 518 -14.86 -1.22 -5.58
CA MET A 518 -14.68 -0.79 -4.19
C MET A 518 -14.57 0.73 -4.03
N SER A 519 -15.18 1.46 -4.96
CA SER A 519 -15.48 2.88 -4.81
C SER A 519 -16.39 3.13 -3.58
N PRO A 520 -16.37 4.33 -2.96
CA PRO A 520 -17.38 4.70 -1.98
C PRO A 520 -18.82 4.51 -2.47
N GLY A 521 -19.09 4.79 -3.74
CA GLY A 521 -20.41 4.61 -4.37
C GLY A 521 -20.82 3.14 -4.47
N ASP A 522 -19.87 2.23 -4.60
CA ASP A 522 -20.12 0.79 -4.52
C ASP A 522 -20.51 0.34 -3.14
N PHE A 523 -19.83 0.82 -2.10
CA PHE A 523 -20.22 0.50 -0.73
C PHE A 523 -21.63 1.02 -0.41
N LEU A 524 -21.99 2.22 -0.89
CA LEU A 524 -23.36 2.73 -0.79
C LEU A 524 -24.37 1.84 -1.54
N SER A 525 -24.01 1.39 -2.75
CA SER A 525 -24.81 0.47 -3.56
C SER A 525 -25.00 -0.88 -2.89
N LEU A 526 -23.94 -1.43 -2.30
CA LEU A 526 -23.94 -2.70 -1.59
C LEU A 526 -24.82 -2.65 -0.34
N PHE A 527 -24.70 -1.60 0.48
CA PHE A 527 -25.63 -1.39 1.60
C PHE A 527 -27.08 -1.38 1.12
N TYR A 528 -27.39 -0.66 0.05
CA TYR A 528 -28.75 -0.67 -0.50
C TYR A 528 -29.20 -2.07 -0.93
N LEU A 529 -28.38 -2.81 -1.71
CA LEU A 529 -28.72 -4.15 -2.18
C LEU A 529 -28.97 -5.13 -1.03
N LEU A 530 -28.17 -5.09 0.04
CA LEU A 530 -28.34 -5.94 1.21
C LEU A 530 -29.60 -5.60 2.02
N LYS A 531 -30.10 -4.35 1.88
CA LYS A 531 -31.36 -3.91 2.49
C LYS A 531 -32.59 -4.22 1.65
N VAL A 532 -32.44 -4.42 0.34
CA VAL A 532 -33.55 -4.86 -0.52
C VAL A 532 -34.01 -6.24 -0.03
N PRO A 533 -35.33 -6.47 0.14
CA PRO A 533 -35.84 -7.76 0.60
C PRO A 533 -35.32 -8.92 -0.26
N VAL A 534 -34.86 -9.99 0.38
CA VAL A 534 -34.33 -11.19 -0.29
C VAL A 534 -35.33 -11.84 -1.25
N GLU A 535 -36.63 -11.63 -1.00
CA GLU A 535 -37.72 -12.08 -1.87
C GLU A 535 -37.82 -11.29 -3.17
N LYS A 536 -37.16 -10.14 -3.26
CA LYS A 536 -37.08 -9.30 -4.45
C LYS A 536 -35.76 -9.46 -5.17
N ILE A 537 -34.66 -9.40 -4.44
CA ILE A 537 -33.30 -9.64 -4.96
C ILE A 537 -32.61 -10.68 -4.11
N ASP A 538 -32.12 -11.71 -4.77
CA ASP A 538 -31.20 -12.68 -4.19
C ASP A 538 -29.78 -12.34 -4.63
N LEU A 539 -29.06 -11.57 -3.81
CA LEU A 539 -27.67 -11.23 -4.06
C LEU A 539 -26.81 -12.49 -3.89
N LYS A 540 -26.45 -13.10 -5.02
CA LYS A 540 -25.78 -14.41 -5.11
C LYS A 540 -24.28 -14.35 -4.86
N ALA A 541 -23.64 -13.27 -5.30
CA ALA A 541 -22.20 -13.08 -5.14
C ALA A 541 -21.83 -11.62 -5.31
N ILE A 542 -20.66 -11.29 -4.78
CA ILE A 542 -19.95 -10.05 -5.06
C ILE A 542 -18.67 -10.40 -5.80
N ILE A 543 -18.41 -9.68 -6.89
CA ILE A 543 -17.19 -9.79 -7.67
C ILE A 543 -16.45 -8.47 -7.50
N VAL A 544 -15.15 -8.55 -7.20
CA VAL A 544 -14.32 -7.37 -6.96
C VAL A 544 -13.39 -7.14 -8.15
N SER A 545 -13.39 -5.92 -8.68
CA SER A 545 -12.51 -5.45 -9.74
C SER A 545 -11.40 -4.58 -9.14
N PRO A 546 -10.20 -5.14 -8.86
CA PRO A 546 -9.09 -4.37 -8.26
C PRO A 546 -8.39 -3.43 -9.25
N THR A 547 -8.95 -3.28 -10.47
CA THR A 547 -8.47 -2.36 -11.51
C THR A 547 -9.09 -0.97 -11.44
N GLY A 548 -9.97 -0.71 -10.46
CA GLY A 548 -10.65 0.57 -10.27
C GLY A 548 -10.26 1.32 -9.01
N TRP A 549 -11.24 1.90 -8.31
CA TRP A 549 -11.03 2.95 -7.29
C TRP A 549 -10.35 2.54 -5.99
N ALA A 550 -10.13 1.25 -5.72
CA ALA A 550 -9.38 0.78 -4.55
C ALA A 550 -8.45 -0.40 -4.88
N ASN A 551 -7.43 -0.57 -4.06
CA ASN A 551 -6.47 -1.67 -4.16
C ASN A 551 -7.08 -3.00 -3.71
N ALA A 552 -6.51 -4.12 -4.18
CA ALA A 552 -7.07 -5.45 -3.97
C ALA A 552 -7.26 -5.84 -2.49
N ALA A 553 -6.36 -5.42 -1.59
CA ALA A 553 -6.46 -5.71 -0.16
C ALA A 553 -7.68 -5.04 0.52
N THR A 554 -8.34 -4.08 -0.14
CA THR A 554 -9.60 -3.48 0.29
C THR A 554 -10.76 -4.48 0.29
N ILE A 555 -10.61 -5.67 -0.31
CA ILE A 555 -11.58 -6.75 -0.22
C ILE A 555 -11.94 -7.12 1.24
N ASP A 556 -11.02 -6.94 2.19
CA ASP A 556 -11.31 -7.14 3.61
C ASP A 556 -12.43 -6.22 4.14
N VAL A 557 -12.60 -5.04 3.54
CA VAL A 557 -13.67 -4.08 3.90
C VAL A 557 -15.03 -4.59 3.39
N VAL A 558 -15.06 -5.31 2.26
CA VAL A 558 -16.27 -5.99 1.77
C VAL A 558 -16.69 -7.09 2.76
N TYR A 559 -15.74 -7.87 3.28
CA TYR A 559 -16.02 -8.88 4.30
C TYR A 559 -16.54 -8.27 5.60
N ASP A 560 -15.94 -7.19 6.08
CA ASP A 560 -16.38 -6.48 7.28
C ASP A 560 -17.82 -5.94 7.13
N LEU A 561 -18.17 -5.41 5.96
CA LEU A 561 -19.53 -4.95 5.66
C LEU A 561 -20.53 -6.11 5.59
N LEU A 562 -20.19 -7.21 4.91
CA LEU A 562 -21.07 -8.40 4.87
C LEU A 562 -21.29 -8.96 6.26
N HIS A 563 -20.25 -8.99 7.09
CA HIS A 563 -20.32 -9.42 8.47
C HIS A 563 -21.22 -8.50 9.31
N MET A 564 -21.07 -7.18 9.16
CA MET A 564 -21.97 -6.17 9.75
C MET A 564 -23.43 -6.47 9.42
N MET A 565 -23.72 -6.74 8.14
CA MET A 565 -25.07 -6.97 7.62
C MET A 565 -25.60 -8.38 7.86
N GLY A 566 -24.82 -9.28 8.47
CA GLY A 566 -25.22 -10.65 8.74
C GLY A 566 -25.36 -11.50 7.48
N ARG A 567 -24.50 -11.27 6.48
CA ARG A 567 -24.52 -11.90 5.16
C ARG A 567 -23.19 -12.56 4.81
N ASP A 568 -22.61 -13.28 5.78
CA ASP A 568 -21.40 -14.09 5.58
C ASP A 568 -21.63 -15.31 4.67
N ASP A 569 -22.86 -15.53 4.22
CA ASP A 569 -23.25 -16.53 3.21
C ASP A 569 -22.88 -16.12 1.78
N ILE A 570 -22.72 -14.82 1.50
CA ILE A 570 -22.47 -14.33 0.14
C ILE A 570 -20.99 -14.56 -0.23
N PRO A 571 -20.68 -15.35 -1.27
CA PRO A 571 -19.32 -15.50 -1.77
C PRO A 571 -18.80 -14.20 -2.38
N VAL A 572 -17.51 -13.92 -2.16
CA VAL A 572 -16.81 -12.76 -2.72
C VAL A 572 -15.64 -13.26 -3.55
N GLY A 573 -15.62 -12.94 -4.84
CA GLY A 573 -14.57 -13.34 -5.77
C GLY A 573 -13.64 -12.17 -6.10
N LEU A 574 -12.33 -12.36 -5.92
CA LEU A 574 -11.33 -11.37 -6.28
C LEU A 574 -10.97 -11.49 -7.78
N GLY A 575 -11.17 -10.41 -8.52
CA GLY A 575 -10.84 -10.30 -9.93
C GLY A 575 -9.35 -10.08 -10.20
N ASP A 576 -9.01 -9.94 -11.47
CA ASP A 576 -7.62 -9.79 -11.90
C ASP A 576 -7.06 -8.39 -11.60
N MET A 577 -5.77 -8.35 -11.30
CA MET A 577 -5.02 -7.13 -10.94
C MET A 577 -4.76 -6.16 -12.10
N PHE A 578 -5.03 -6.60 -13.34
CA PHE A 578 -4.74 -5.85 -14.55
C PHE A 578 -5.93 -5.83 -15.50
N PRO A 579 -6.13 -4.70 -16.23
CA PRO A 579 -7.03 -4.64 -17.36
C PRO A 579 -6.68 -5.70 -18.43
N LEU A 580 -7.61 -6.02 -19.32
CA LEU A 580 -7.39 -7.03 -20.36
C LEU A 580 -6.17 -6.72 -21.24
N ASN A 581 -5.26 -7.70 -21.36
CA ASN A 581 -4.00 -7.63 -22.10
C ASN A 581 -2.96 -6.62 -21.56
N TYR A 582 -3.04 -6.23 -20.28
CA TYR A 582 -2.05 -5.33 -19.65
C TYR A 582 -1.07 -6.03 -18.68
N SER A 583 -1.29 -7.31 -18.39
CA SER A 583 -0.32 -8.14 -17.67
C SER A 583 0.87 -8.49 -18.56
N ASP A 584 2.04 -8.69 -17.96
CA ASP A 584 3.21 -9.19 -18.69
C ASP A 584 3.00 -10.63 -19.16
N ALA A 585 3.36 -10.91 -20.41
CA ALA A 585 3.14 -12.23 -21.02
C ALA A 585 4.02 -13.34 -20.42
N ILE A 586 5.15 -12.99 -19.81
CA ILE A 586 6.08 -13.94 -19.18
C ILE A 586 5.77 -14.06 -17.69
N PHE A 587 5.38 -12.97 -17.03
CA PHE A 587 5.06 -12.95 -15.61
C PHE A 587 3.77 -12.17 -15.31
N PRO A 588 2.59 -12.82 -15.36
CA PRO A 588 1.31 -12.12 -15.36
C PRO A 588 0.98 -11.30 -14.11
N SER A 589 1.70 -11.47 -12.99
CA SER A 589 1.50 -10.70 -11.76
C SER A 589 2.16 -9.32 -11.77
N VAL A 590 3.00 -9.02 -12.77
CA VAL A 590 3.50 -7.68 -13.08
C VAL A 590 2.88 -7.16 -14.38
N GLY A 591 2.86 -5.85 -14.58
CA GLY A 591 2.22 -5.25 -15.75
C GLY A 591 2.20 -3.72 -15.71
N ASP A 592 1.68 -3.14 -16.78
CA ASP A 592 1.62 -1.68 -16.96
C ASP A 592 0.49 -1.03 -16.11
N CYS A 593 0.52 0.29 -16.00
CA CYS A 593 -0.49 1.12 -15.33
C CYS A 593 -1.08 2.20 -16.24
N LYS A 594 -1.02 2.01 -17.57
CA LYS A 594 -1.45 2.97 -18.58
C LYS A 594 -2.71 3.75 -18.22
N TYR A 595 -3.78 3.07 -17.81
CA TYR A 595 -5.07 3.71 -17.49
C TYR A 595 -5.26 3.98 -16.00
N ILE A 596 -4.83 3.06 -15.13
CA ILE A 596 -5.04 3.20 -13.68
C ILE A 596 -4.28 4.40 -13.09
N LYS A 597 -3.24 4.90 -13.77
CA LYS A 597 -2.59 6.18 -13.45
C LYS A 597 -3.53 7.39 -13.40
N ALA A 598 -4.71 7.27 -14.01
CA ALA A 598 -5.74 8.31 -13.97
C ALA A 598 -6.39 8.43 -12.58
N ILE A 599 -6.31 7.41 -11.73
CA ILE A 599 -6.79 7.50 -10.36
C ILE A 599 -5.71 8.15 -9.47
N PRO A 600 -6.05 9.22 -8.73
CA PRO A 600 -5.13 9.81 -7.76
C PRO A 600 -4.66 8.82 -6.69
N GLN A 601 -3.43 8.96 -6.18
CA GLN A 601 -2.95 8.16 -5.03
C GLN A 601 -3.54 8.67 -3.71
N GLY A 602 -3.59 9.98 -3.53
CA GLY A 602 -4.35 10.68 -2.47
C GLY A 602 -5.34 11.68 -3.08
N CYS A 603 -6.09 12.42 -2.26
CA CYS A 603 -7.14 13.35 -2.69
C CYS A 603 -8.36 12.70 -3.35
N GLY A 604 -9.02 11.82 -2.61
CA GLY A 604 -10.20 11.11 -3.06
C GLY A 604 -9.87 10.05 -4.10
N GLY A 605 -8.69 9.44 -3.98
CA GLY A 605 -8.24 8.30 -4.79
C GLY A 605 -7.83 7.13 -3.88
N PHE A 606 -6.80 6.35 -4.24
CA PHE A 606 -6.48 5.07 -3.60
C PHE A 606 -6.41 5.12 -2.06
N LEU A 607 -5.62 6.01 -1.46
CA LEU A 607 -5.51 6.15 0.00
C LEU A 607 -6.86 6.38 0.68
N ASP A 608 -7.69 7.24 0.08
CA ASP A 608 -9.00 7.57 0.64
C ASP A 608 -10.00 6.42 0.44
N SER A 609 -10.02 5.78 -0.72
CA SER A 609 -10.90 4.63 -1.02
C SER A 609 -10.55 3.41 -0.17
N ASP A 610 -9.26 3.04 -0.08
CA ASP A 610 -8.78 1.87 0.66
C ASP A 610 -9.13 1.92 2.16
N THR A 611 -9.29 3.14 2.68
CA THR A 611 -9.61 3.40 4.09
C THR A 611 -11.09 3.73 4.32
N LEU A 612 -11.90 3.79 3.26
CA LEU A 612 -13.22 4.43 3.26
C LEU A 612 -13.18 5.79 3.98
N TYR A 613 -12.20 6.62 3.64
CA TYR A 613 -11.98 7.96 4.20
C TYR A 613 -11.76 7.91 5.73
N GLY A 614 -11.18 6.81 6.21
CA GLY A 614 -10.95 6.51 7.62
C GLY A 614 -12.10 5.77 8.33
N LEU A 615 -13.22 5.54 7.66
CA LEU A 615 -14.41 4.89 8.24
C LEU A 615 -14.36 3.36 8.15
N ALA A 616 -13.48 2.76 7.36
CA ALA A 616 -13.34 1.30 7.32
C ALA A 616 -13.06 0.70 8.72
N ARG A 617 -12.42 1.47 9.61
CA ARG A 617 -12.15 1.08 11.00
C ARG A 617 -13.39 1.06 11.91
N ASP A 618 -14.50 1.64 11.48
CA ASP A 618 -15.76 1.60 12.24
C ASP A 618 -16.57 0.33 11.96
N LEU A 619 -16.28 -0.36 10.85
CA LEU A 619 -16.90 -1.63 10.51
C LEU A 619 -16.40 -2.74 11.45
N PRO A 620 -17.27 -3.68 11.84
CA PRO A 620 -16.88 -4.87 12.61
C PRO A 620 -15.87 -5.70 11.80
N ARG A 621 -14.94 -6.36 12.49
CA ARG A 621 -13.95 -7.24 11.87
C ARG A 621 -14.59 -8.59 11.57
N SER A 622 -14.67 -8.94 10.29
CA SER A 622 -15.08 -10.27 9.87
C SER A 622 -13.99 -11.31 10.18
N PRO A 623 -14.36 -12.54 10.59
CA PRO A 623 -13.43 -13.66 10.54
C PRO A 623 -13.03 -14.03 9.11
N ARG A 624 -13.86 -13.68 8.12
CA ARG A 624 -13.49 -13.77 6.71
C ARG A 624 -12.49 -12.67 6.40
N ARG A 625 -11.41 -13.05 5.75
CA ARG A 625 -10.33 -12.16 5.37
C ARG A 625 -9.67 -12.72 4.12
N TYR A 626 -8.99 -11.87 3.37
CA TYR A 626 -7.93 -12.37 2.53
C TYR A 626 -6.97 -13.17 3.42
N THR A 627 -6.71 -14.44 3.10
CA THR A 627 -5.75 -15.25 3.86
C THR A 627 -5.03 -16.22 2.94
N ALA A 628 -3.73 -16.36 3.18
CA ALA A 628 -2.90 -17.43 2.63
C ALA A 628 -2.79 -18.65 3.57
N GLU A 629 -3.28 -18.56 4.83
CA GLU A 629 -3.10 -19.57 5.89
C GLU A 629 -3.71 -20.93 5.53
N ASN A 630 -4.92 -20.96 4.97
CA ASN A 630 -5.64 -22.21 4.75
C ASN A 630 -5.02 -23.08 3.63
N SER A 631 -4.33 -22.45 2.67
CA SER A 631 -3.58 -23.16 1.63
C SER A 631 -2.35 -23.86 2.22
N VAL A 632 -1.68 -23.20 3.18
CA VAL A 632 -0.53 -23.73 3.91
C VAL A 632 -0.92 -24.89 4.84
N ALA A 633 -2.02 -24.74 5.59
CA ALA A 633 -2.48 -25.75 6.57
C ALA A 633 -2.84 -27.11 5.95
N HIS A 634 -3.14 -27.16 4.65
CA HIS A 634 -3.48 -28.38 3.93
C HIS A 634 -2.40 -28.86 2.95
N GLY A 635 -1.19 -28.30 3.04
CA GLY A 635 -0.05 -28.71 2.22
C GLY A 635 -0.28 -28.49 0.72
N ALA A 636 -1.17 -27.56 0.38
CA ALA A 636 -1.60 -27.35 -0.98
C ALA A 636 -0.86 -26.10 -1.54
N PRO A 637 -0.29 -26.17 -2.76
CA PRO A 637 0.35 -25.01 -3.39
C PRO A 637 -0.60 -23.84 -3.41
N ARG A 638 -0.12 -22.60 -3.31
CA ARG A 638 -0.93 -21.37 -3.27
C ARG A 638 -2.07 -21.29 -4.29
N ASP A 639 -1.89 -21.94 -5.44
CA ASP A 639 -2.86 -22.17 -6.50
C ASP A 639 -3.61 -23.50 -6.32
N THR A 640 -4.05 -23.82 -5.09
CA THR A 640 -4.81 -25.05 -4.85
C THR A 640 -6.13 -24.99 -5.64
N ASP A 641 -6.54 -26.11 -6.21
CA ASP A 641 -7.88 -26.27 -6.82
C ASP A 641 -9.01 -26.26 -5.77
N GLN A 642 -8.68 -26.22 -4.47
CA GLN A 642 -9.61 -26.13 -3.35
C GLN A 642 -9.83 -24.66 -2.97
N SER A 643 -10.75 -24.02 -3.70
CA SER A 643 -11.12 -22.60 -3.53
C SER A 643 -11.56 -22.21 -2.11
N GLU A 644 -12.03 -23.16 -1.30
CA GLU A 644 -12.42 -22.98 0.09
C GLU A 644 -11.23 -22.71 1.04
N LEU A 645 -10.00 -22.93 0.58
CA LEU A 645 -8.78 -22.80 1.35
C LEU A 645 -7.97 -21.53 1.05
N ARG A 646 -8.54 -20.59 0.30
CA ARG A 646 -7.91 -19.30 -0.02
C ARG A 646 -8.97 -18.27 -0.35
N GLN A 647 -8.53 -17.05 -0.63
CA GLN A 647 -9.38 -16.06 -1.28
C GLN A 647 -9.93 -16.65 -2.60
N PRO A 648 -11.26 -16.78 -2.76
CA PRO A 648 -11.85 -17.23 -4.02
C PRO A 648 -11.59 -16.22 -5.13
N LEU A 649 -11.31 -16.71 -6.34
CA LEU A 649 -11.17 -15.86 -7.52
C LEU A 649 -12.54 -15.56 -8.13
N ALA A 650 -12.67 -14.41 -8.80
CA ALA A 650 -13.89 -13.98 -9.47
C ALA A 650 -14.43 -15.06 -10.42
N LEU A 651 -13.55 -15.64 -11.24
CA LEU A 651 -13.92 -16.67 -12.21
C LEU A 651 -14.39 -17.98 -11.54
N GLU A 652 -13.83 -18.33 -10.38
CA GLU A 652 -14.22 -19.53 -9.64
C GLU A 652 -15.59 -19.37 -9.01
N VAL A 653 -15.83 -18.22 -8.37
CA VAL A 653 -17.15 -17.87 -7.83
C VAL A 653 -18.18 -17.89 -8.96
N TRP A 654 -17.87 -17.30 -10.11
CA TRP A 654 -18.72 -17.34 -11.29
C TRP A 654 -19.03 -18.77 -11.76
N GLN A 655 -18.01 -19.59 -11.96
CA GLN A 655 -18.17 -20.98 -12.40
C GLN A 655 -18.97 -21.82 -11.40
N ASN A 656 -18.80 -21.60 -10.10
CA ASN A 656 -19.57 -22.30 -9.07
C ASN A 656 -21.05 -21.93 -9.12
N LEU A 657 -21.37 -20.66 -9.38
CA LEU A 657 -22.74 -20.21 -9.58
C LEU A 657 -23.37 -20.86 -10.83
N THR A 658 -22.64 -20.91 -11.96
CA THR A 658 -23.18 -21.46 -13.21
C THR A 658 -23.26 -22.99 -13.24
N LYS A 659 -22.35 -23.70 -12.56
CA LYS A 659 -22.36 -25.18 -12.44
C LYS A 659 -23.45 -25.72 -11.53
N SER A 660 -23.93 -24.95 -10.55
CA SER A 660 -24.90 -25.39 -9.54
C SER A 660 -26.27 -25.85 -10.08
N GLY A 661 -26.49 -25.84 -11.41
CA GLY A 661 -27.62 -26.50 -12.04
C GLY A 661 -28.98 -25.84 -11.77
N SER A 662 -29.00 -24.62 -11.24
CA SER A 662 -30.25 -23.96 -10.83
C SER A 662 -31.17 -23.59 -12.00
N GLY A 663 -30.70 -23.67 -13.26
CA GLY A 663 -31.45 -23.22 -14.44
C GLY A 663 -31.86 -21.73 -14.37
N ALA A 664 -31.35 -20.99 -13.38
CA ALA A 664 -31.77 -19.65 -13.06
C ALA A 664 -30.93 -18.65 -13.86
N GLU A 665 -31.61 -17.82 -14.65
CA GLU A 665 -30.96 -16.78 -15.43
C GLU A 665 -30.43 -15.67 -14.48
N ILE A 666 -29.12 -15.42 -14.50
CA ILE A 666 -28.42 -14.51 -13.59
C ILE A 666 -28.49 -13.09 -14.13
N THR A 667 -28.79 -12.13 -13.25
CA THR A 667 -28.64 -10.70 -13.54
C THR A 667 -27.29 -10.20 -13.04
N VAL A 668 -26.54 -9.49 -13.88
CA VAL A 668 -25.27 -8.88 -13.48
C VAL A 668 -25.46 -7.37 -13.34
N LEU A 669 -25.11 -6.80 -12.19
CA LEU A 669 -24.97 -5.36 -12.01
C LEU A 669 -23.49 -5.06 -11.85
N THR A 670 -22.95 -4.16 -12.69
CA THR A 670 -21.55 -3.76 -12.63
C THR A 670 -21.43 -2.26 -12.43
N ASN A 671 -20.69 -1.88 -11.39
CA ASN A 671 -20.33 -0.50 -11.08
C ASN A 671 -18.85 -0.19 -11.26
N GLY A 672 -18.03 -1.19 -11.63
CA GLY A 672 -16.61 -1.03 -11.89
C GLY A 672 -16.22 -1.19 -13.37
N PRO A 673 -14.91 -1.21 -13.67
CA PRO A 673 -14.39 -1.61 -14.97
C PRO A 673 -14.89 -3.01 -15.36
N LEU A 674 -15.14 -3.20 -16.66
CA LEU A 674 -15.82 -4.40 -17.16
C LEU A 674 -14.91 -5.64 -17.29
N THR A 675 -13.73 -5.61 -16.67
CA THR A 675 -12.66 -6.62 -16.81
C THR A 675 -13.15 -8.02 -16.45
N ASN A 676 -13.83 -8.17 -15.31
CA ASN A 676 -14.31 -9.47 -14.84
C ASN A 676 -15.41 -10.03 -15.74
N LEU A 677 -16.41 -9.21 -16.07
CA LEU A 677 -17.49 -9.61 -16.97
C LEU A 677 -16.97 -10.00 -18.36
N ALA A 678 -16.00 -9.25 -18.90
CA ALA A 678 -15.34 -9.59 -20.17
C ALA A 678 -14.61 -10.93 -20.12
N LYS A 679 -14.03 -11.30 -18.97
CA LYS A 679 -13.41 -12.62 -18.75
C LYS A 679 -14.45 -13.72 -18.66
N PHE A 680 -15.57 -13.51 -17.96
CA PHE A 680 -16.63 -14.51 -17.88
C PHE A 680 -17.14 -14.89 -19.28
N ILE A 681 -17.47 -13.90 -20.11
CA ILE A 681 -17.96 -14.15 -21.48
C ILE A 681 -16.90 -14.77 -22.40
N SER A 682 -15.61 -14.52 -22.15
CA SER A 682 -14.52 -15.04 -23.00
C SER A 682 -14.09 -16.45 -22.61
N SER A 683 -14.16 -16.79 -21.32
CA SER A 683 -13.63 -18.05 -20.78
C SER A 683 -14.68 -19.16 -20.67
N ASP A 684 -15.96 -18.81 -20.49
CA ASP A 684 -17.04 -19.79 -20.34
C ASP A 684 -18.05 -19.67 -21.48
N LYS A 685 -18.06 -20.68 -22.36
CA LYS A 685 -18.93 -20.75 -23.54
C LYS A 685 -20.43 -20.71 -23.21
N ASN A 686 -20.80 -21.07 -21.97
CA ASN A 686 -22.19 -21.05 -21.51
C ASN A 686 -22.53 -19.78 -20.72
N SER A 687 -21.57 -18.88 -20.43
CA SER A 687 -21.84 -17.68 -19.64
C SER A 687 -22.92 -16.80 -20.28
N SER A 688 -22.86 -16.62 -21.60
CA SER A 688 -23.84 -15.80 -22.32
C SER A 688 -25.25 -16.40 -22.33
N SER A 689 -25.42 -17.71 -22.09
CA SER A 689 -26.75 -18.33 -22.00
C SER A 689 -27.30 -18.33 -20.56
N VAL A 690 -26.43 -18.17 -19.56
CA VAL A 690 -26.85 -18.06 -18.15
C VAL A 690 -27.11 -16.61 -17.74
N ILE A 691 -26.41 -15.63 -18.34
CA ILE A 691 -26.64 -14.21 -18.09
C ILE A 691 -27.95 -13.78 -18.76
N LYS A 692 -28.94 -13.42 -17.94
CA LYS A 692 -30.23 -12.91 -18.41
C LYS A 692 -30.11 -11.50 -18.97
N GLU A 693 -29.54 -10.61 -18.16
CA GLU A 693 -29.49 -9.19 -18.39
C GLU A 693 -28.30 -8.60 -17.61
N VAL A 694 -27.71 -7.54 -18.16
CA VAL A 694 -26.58 -6.82 -17.54
C VAL A 694 -26.95 -5.36 -17.38
N TYR A 695 -26.78 -4.86 -16.17
CA TYR A 695 -26.88 -3.44 -15.82
C TYR A 695 -25.48 -2.88 -15.65
N ILE A 696 -25.09 -1.94 -16.52
CA ILE A 696 -23.77 -1.32 -16.51
C ILE A 696 -23.90 0.11 -16.01
N VAL A 697 -23.35 0.40 -14.84
CA VAL A 697 -23.20 1.77 -14.34
C VAL A 697 -21.88 2.33 -14.80
N GLY A 698 -21.96 3.19 -15.80
CA GLY A 698 -20.79 3.75 -16.45
C GLY A 698 -21.11 4.15 -17.88
N GLY A 699 -20.07 4.58 -18.59
CA GLY A 699 -20.19 5.02 -19.97
C GLY A 699 -20.75 6.43 -20.12
N HIS A 700 -20.30 7.10 -21.18
CA HIS A 700 -20.74 8.43 -21.54
C HIS A 700 -21.00 8.46 -23.04
N ILE A 701 -22.25 8.77 -23.42
CA ILE A 701 -22.69 8.86 -24.81
C ILE A 701 -22.85 10.34 -25.12
N ASN A 702 -21.98 10.86 -25.99
CA ASN A 702 -21.99 12.26 -26.33
C ASN A 702 -23.16 12.58 -27.30
N HIS A 703 -24.13 13.38 -26.84
CA HIS A 703 -25.21 13.92 -27.66
C HIS A 703 -25.02 15.41 -28.02
N GLU A 704 -24.21 16.15 -27.28
CA GLU A 704 -23.97 17.59 -27.44
C GLU A 704 -22.49 17.92 -27.24
N LYS A 705 -21.94 18.85 -28.03
CA LYS A 705 -20.50 19.20 -27.98
C LYS A 705 -19.99 19.62 -26.60
N SER A 706 -20.86 20.07 -25.70
CA SER A 706 -20.53 20.49 -24.33
C SER A 706 -20.58 19.37 -23.29
N ASP A 707 -21.19 18.22 -23.58
CA ASP A 707 -21.26 17.10 -22.63
C ASP A 707 -19.93 16.32 -22.65
N LYS A 708 -19.30 16.22 -21.47
CA LYS A 708 -17.96 15.64 -21.29
C LYS A 708 -18.04 14.42 -20.38
N GLY A 709 -17.07 13.54 -20.53
CA GLY A 709 -16.82 12.43 -19.61
C GLY A 709 -16.47 12.90 -18.19
N ASN A 710 -16.15 11.96 -17.30
CA ASN A 710 -15.74 12.25 -15.92
C ASN A 710 -14.23 12.07 -15.67
N ILE A 711 -13.42 11.69 -16.67
CA ILE A 711 -11.97 11.56 -16.52
C ILE A 711 -11.35 12.95 -16.39
N PHE A 712 -11.04 13.36 -15.16
CA PHE A 712 -10.55 14.71 -14.84
C PHE A 712 -9.02 14.81 -14.79
N THR A 713 -8.32 13.67 -14.80
CA THR A 713 -6.86 13.57 -14.64
C THR A 713 -6.11 13.31 -15.95
N VAL A 714 -6.83 12.99 -17.02
CA VAL A 714 -6.27 12.76 -18.37
C VAL A 714 -6.94 13.74 -19.35
N PRO A 715 -6.47 15.00 -19.44
CA PRO A 715 -7.15 16.04 -20.20
C PRO A 715 -7.27 15.77 -21.70
N SER A 716 -6.41 14.89 -22.25
CA SER A 716 -6.48 14.44 -23.64
C SER A 716 -7.74 13.61 -23.93
N ASN A 717 -8.36 13.01 -22.91
CA ASN A 717 -9.58 12.21 -23.06
C ASN A 717 -10.78 12.88 -22.40
N ALA A 718 -11.43 13.75 -23.16
CA ALA A 718 -12.53 14.57 -22.64
C ALA A 718 -13.90 13.88 -22.60
N TYR A 719 -14.06 12.70 -23.21
CA TYR A 719 -15.38 12.12 -23.49
C TYR A 719 -15.59 10.70 -22.96
N ALA A 720 -14.56 10.02 -22.47
CA ALA A 720 -14.73 8.72 -21.84
C ALA A 720 -15.17 8.85 -20.38
N GLU A 721 -15.84 7.81 -19.90
CA GLU A 721 -16.18 7.64 -18.50
C GLU A 721 -15.14 6.73 -17.83
N PHE A 722 -14.81 6.96 -16.55
CA PHE A 722 -13.74 6.28 -15.80
C PHE A 722 -13.77 4.76 -15.93
N ASN A 723 -14.89 4.09 -15.66
CA ASN A 723 -14.96 2.62 -15.72
C ASN A 723 -14.65 2.09 -17.13
N MET A 724 -15.13 2.79 -18.16
CA MET A 724 -14.83 2.44 -19.55
C MET A 724 -13.37 2.73 -19.93
N PHE A 725 -12.76 3.76 -19.34
CA PHE A 725 -11.37 4.14 -19.61
C PHE A 725 -10.37 3.25 -18.88
N LEU A 726 -10.70 2.74 -17.70
CA LEU A 726 -9.82 1.89 -16.90
C LEU A 726 -9.59 0.52 -17.57
N ASP A 727 -10.58 0.00 -18.30
CA ASP A 727 -10.42 -1.15 -19.19
C ASP A 727 -11.23 -1.00 -20.50
N PRO A 728 -10.69 -0.24 -21.48
CA PRO A 728 -11.37 0.03 -22.74
C PRO A 728 -11.64 -1.23 -23.56
N LEU A 729 -10.73 -2.19 -23.48
CA LEU A 729 -10.86 -3.44 -24.22
C LEU A 729 -11.97 -4.30 -23.61
N ALA A 730 -12.04 -4.42 -22.29
CA ALA A 730 -13.15 -5.09 -21.64
C ALA A 730 -14.49 -4.39 -21.91
N ALA A 731 -14.50 -3.05 -21.85
CA ALA A 731 -15.68 -2.27 -22.18
C ALA A 731 -16.17 -2.55 -23.60
N LYS A 732 -15.26 -2.57 -24.58
CA LYS A 732 -15.58 -2.96 -25.95
C LYS A 732 -16.11 -4.39 -26.04
N THR A 733 -15.41 -5.36 -25.45
CA THR A 733 -15.79 -6.77 -25.52
C THR A 733 -17.19 -7.00 -24.92
N VAL A 734 -17.54 -6.34 -23.82
CA VAL A 734 -18.86 -6.47 -23.17
C VAL A 734 -19.93 -5.71 -23.93
N LEU A 735 -19.73 -4.42 -24.20
CA LEU A 735 -20.77 -3.56 -24.79
C LEU A 735 -21.11 -3.94 -26.24
N GLU A 736 -20.17 -4.55 -26.97
CA GLU A 736 -20.38 -5.07 -28.33
C GLU A 736 -20.77 -6.56 -28.34
N SER A 737 -21.03 -7.17 -27.18
CA SER A 737 -21.37 -8.59 -27.07
C SER A 737 -22.83 -8.93 -27.46
N GLY A 738 -23.16 -10.22 -27.37
CA GLY A 738 -24.52 -10.72 -27.55
C GLY A 738 -25.47 -10.47 -26.37
N LEU A 739 -24.98 -9.98 -25.22
CA LEU A 739 -25.76 -9.86 -23.98
C LEU A 739 -26.89 -8.82 -24.06
N ASP A 740 -27.92 -9.00 -23.24
CA ASP A 740 -28.98 -8.01 -23.05
C ASP A 740 -28.53 -6.92 -22.07
N ILE A 741 -28.06 -5.80 -22.60
CA ILE A 741 -27.40 -4.74 -21.81
C ILE A 741 -28.33 -3.54 -21.63
N THR A 742 -28.42 -3.09 -20.37
CA THR A 742 -28.94 -1.77 -19.99
C THR A 742 -27.81 -0.92 -19.43
N LEU A 743 -27.41 0.11 -20.18
CA LEU A 743 -26.45 1.11 -19.74
C LEU A 743 -27.14 2.17 -18.88
N ILE A 744 -26.52 2.49 -17.76
CA ILE A 744 -26.88 3.58 -16.85
C ILE A 744 -25.79 4.65 -17.04
N PRO A 745 -25.94 5.53 -18.04
CA PRO A 745 -24.86 6.40 -18.47
C PRO A 745 -24.62 7.55 -17.48
N LEU A 746 -23.42 8.11 -17.55
CA LEU A 746 -22.96 9.24 -16.75
C LEU A 746 -23.94 10.44 -16.77
N THR A 747 -24.57 10.73 -17.91
CA THR A 747 -25.57 11.80 -18.04
C THR A 747 -26.77 11.61 -17.12
N THR A 748 -27.17 10.36 -16.84
CA THR A 748 -28.25 10.05 -15.91
C THR A 748 -27.75 9.98 -14.47
N GLN A 749 -26.55 9.41 -14.26
CA GLN A 749 -25.90 9.36 -12.95
C GLN A 749 -25.72 10.76 -12.33
N ARG A 750 -25.22 11.73 -13.12
CA ARG A 750 -25.02 13.14 -12.70
C ARG A 750 -26.27 13.81 -12.15
N LYS A 751 -27.47 13.37 -12.58
CA LYS A 751 -28.74 13.90 -12.07
C LYS A 751 -29.02 13.47 -10.62
N LEU A 752 -28.40 12.37 -10.16
CA LEU A 752 -28.51 11.82 -8.80
C LEU A 752 -27.37 12.28 -7.86
N SER A 753 -26.39 13.05 -8.35
CA SER A 753 -25.19 13.46 -7.61
C SER A 753 -25.42 14.63 -6.62
N SER A 754 -26.49 14.60 -5.82
CA SER A 754 -26.79 15.65 -4.84
C SER A 754 -26.56 15.20 -3.39
N PHE A 755 -25.38 15.54 -2.85
CA PHE A 755 -25.06 15.32 -1.42
C PHE A 755 -26.14 15.87 -0.48
N LYS A 756 -26.56 17.12 -0.69
CA LYS A 756 -27.55 17.81 0.14
C LYS A 756 -28.88 17.05 0.17
N THR A 757 -29.33 16.53 -0.97
CA THR A 757 -30.62 15.86 -1.07
C THR A 757 -30.61 14.52 -0.35
N ILE A 758 -29.57 13.71 -0.57
CA ILE A 758 -29.37 12.42 0.14
C ILE A 758 -29.29 12.66 1.65
N LEU A 759 -28.44 13.59 2.08
CA LEU A 759 -28.21 13.86 3.50
C LEU A 759 -29.46 14.38 4.20
N ASN A 760 -30.20 15.32 3.61
CA ASN A 760 -31.44 15.82 4.21
C ASN A 760 -32.44 14.69 4.52
N ARG A 761 -32.49 13.67 3.66
CA ARG A 761 -33.30 12.47 3.91
C ARG A 761 -32.71 11.64 5.06
N LEU A 762 -31.44 11.26 4.98
CA LEU A 762 -30.77 10.45 6.01
C LEU A 762 -30.77 11.12 7.40
N TYR A 763 -30.65 12.45 7.49
CA TYR A 763 -30.71 13.19 8.77
C TYR A 763 -32.05 13.05 9.48
N SER A 764 -33.13 12.88 8.71
CA SER A 764 -34.48 12.77 9.25
C SER A 764 -34.79 11.36 9.77
N SER A 765 -33.95 10.37 9.48
CA SER A 765 -34.38 8.96 9.56
C SER A 765 -33.32 7.90 9.89
N ALA A 766 -32.00 8.22 9.91
CA ALA A 766 -30.88 7.29 10.17
C ALA A 766 -30.96 6.55 11.52
N LYS A 767 -31.76 5.48 11.55
CA LYS A 767 -32.09 4.69 12.77
C LYS A 767 -31.30 3.40 12.87
N THR A 768 -30.84 2.87 11.75
CA THR A 768 -30.07 1.63 11.69
C THR A 768 -28.56 1.91 11.75
N PRO A 769 -27.73 0.94 12.18
CA PRO A 769 -26.27 1.10 12.14
C PRO A 769 -25.74 1.42 10.74
N GLU A 770 -26.20 0.72 9.72
CA GLU A 770 -25.79 0.93 8.32
C GLU A 770 -26.19 2.31 7.78
N ALA A 771 -27.38 2.83 8.13
CA ALA A 771 -27.78 4.18 7.75
C ALA A 771 -26.90 5.25 8.42
N ARG A 772 -26.47 5.01 9.67
CA ARG A 772 -25.53 5.91 10.37
C ARG A 772 -24.15 5.90 9.72
N PHE A 773 -23.64 4.73 9.34
CA PHE A 773 -22.38 4.60 8.61
C PHE A 773 -22.45 5.33 7.27
N VAL A 774 -23.48 5.05 6.45
CA VAL A 774 -23.71 5.71 5.17
C VAL A 774 -23.79 7.24 5.33
N LYS A 775 -24.53 7.71 6.33
CA LYS A 775 -24.62 9.14 6.65
C LYS A 775 -23.25 9.76 6.96
N GLN A 776 -22.41 9.09 7.75
CA GLN A 776 -21.06 9.56 8.07
C GLN A 776 -20.16 9.62 6.83
N LEU A 777 -20.20 8.58 5.99
CA LEU A 777 -19.45 8.54 4.73
C LEU A 777 -19.86 9.67 3.80
N VAL A 778 -21.17 9.81 3.51
CA VAL A 778 -21.68 10.87 2.61
C VAL A 778 -21.42 12.26 3.19
N THR A 779 -21.49 12.45 4.52
CA THR A 779 -21.14 13.73 5.17
C THR A 779 -19.66 14.04 4.98
N THR A 780 -18.78 13.05 5.12
CA THR A 780 -17.34 13.19 4.94
C THR A 780 -17.01 13.57 3.50
N LEU A 781 -17.58 12.86 2.53
CA LEU A 781 -17.44 13.16 1.10
C LEU A 781 -17.93 14.57 0.77
N GLN A 782 -19.10 14.98 1.28
CA GLN A 782 -19.64 16.34 1.08
C GLN A 782 -18.69 17.40 1.65
N ALA A 783 -18.21 17.20 2.88
CA ALA A 783 -17.33 18.16 3.53
C ALA A 783 -16.02 18.33 2.75
N LEU A 784 -15.45 17.24 2.24
CA LEU A 784 -14.24 17.30 1.42
C LEU A 784 -14.51 17.99 0.08
N HIS A 785 -15.59 17.61 -0.60
CA HIS A 785 -16.02 18.20 -1.86
C HIS A 785 -16.22 19.72 -1.77
N GLN A 786 -16.83 20.21 -0.70
CA GLN A 786 -17.11 21.64 -0.50
C GLN A 786 -15.89 22.45 -0.08
N ASN A 787 -15.00 21.86 0.73
CA ASN A 787 -13.94 22.61 1.39
C ASN A 787 -12.56 22.46 0.72
N HIS A 788 -12.40 21.56 -0.25
CA HIS A 788 -11.09 21.30 -0.85
C HIS A 788 -11.13 21.05 -2.36
N LYS A 789 -10.41 21.89 -3.13
CA LYS A 789 -10.39 21.86 -4.61
C LYS A 789 -9.97 20.53 -5.23
N ARG A 790 -9.12 19.75 -4.55
CA ARG A 790 -8.68 18.42 -5.01
C ARG A 790 -9.71 17.30 -4.82
N TYR A 791 -10.83 17.56 -4.14
CA TYR A 791 -11.91 16.60 -3.88
C TYR A 791 -13.19 16.97 -4.65
N THR A 792 -13.09 17.81 -5.69
CA THR A 792 -14.28 18.29 -6.42
C THR A 792 -14.99 17.18 -7.19
N HIS A 793 -14.35 16.04 -7.44
CA HIS A 793 -14.90 14.92 -8.19
C HIS A 793 -15.74 13.94 -7.36
N MET A 794 -15.77 14.08 -6.03
CA MET A 794 -16.41 13.13 -5.10
C MET A 794 -17.91 12.93 -5.32
N ASP A 795 -18.58 13.88 -5.97
CA ASP A 795 -20.01 13.78 -6.28
C ASP A 795 -20.32 12.69 -7.32
N MET A 796 -19.34 12.24 -8.09
CA MET A 796 -19.54 11.16 -9.06
C MET A 796 -19.94 9.84 -8.40
N PHE A 797 -19.39 9.54 -7.22
CA PHE A 797 -19.67 8.28 -6.48
C PHE A 797 -21.14 8.15 -6.07
N LEU A 798 -21.86 9.26 -5.91
CA LEU A 798 -23.30 9.21 -5.61
C LEU A 798 -24.14 8.69 -6.79
N GLY A 799 -23.63 8.87 -8.01
CA GLY A 799 -24.28 8.40 -9.23
C GLY A 799 -24.33 6.88 -9.34
N GLU A 800 -23.37 6.19 -8.72
CA GLU A 800 -23.24 4.72 -8.76
C GLU A 800 -24.41 4.00 -8.08
N ILE A 801 -25.02 4.64 -7.08
CA ILE A 801 -26.21 4.16 -6.36
C ILE A 801 -27.37 3.88 -7.31
N LEU A 802 -27.42 4.58 -8.45
CA LEU A 802 -28.53 4.48 -9.39
C LEU A 802 -28.69 3.06 -9.94
N GLY A 803 -27.60 2.32 -10.15
CA GLY A 803 -27.65 0.93 -10.60
C GLY A 803 -28.38 0.04 -9.61
N ALA A 804 -27.93 0.05 -8.36
CA ALA A 804 -28.55 -0.71 -7.29
C ALA A 804 -30.02 -0.33 -7.09
N VAL A 805 -30.34 0.97 -7.10
CA VAL A 805 -31.73 1.45 -6.98
C VAL A 805 -32.57 1.04 -8.19
N PHE A 806 -32.03 1.05 -9.40
CA PHE A 806 -32.75 0.61 -10.59
C PHE A 806 -33.09 -0.88 -10.54
N VAL A 807 -32.15 -1.71 -10.09
CA VAL A 807 -32.33 -3.17 -10.00
C VAL A 807 -33.24 -3.55 -8.82
N GLY A 808 -33.07 -2.92 -7.64
CA GLY A 808 -33.79 -3.27 -6.41
C GLY A 808 -34.97 -2.39 -6.02
N GLY A 809 -35.09 -1.21 -6.61
CA GLY A 809 -36.16 -0.23 -6.35
C GLY A 809 -37.47 -0.57 -7.05
N ASP A 810 -38.54 0.12 -6.64
CA ASP A 810 -39.86 -0.05 -7.26
C ASP A 810 -39.97 0.78 -8.56
N HIS A 811 -40.12 0.10 -9.70
CA HIS A 811 -40.19 0.77 -11.01
C HIS A 811 -41.39 1.70 -11.15
N ALA A 812 -42.50 1.46 -10.42
CA ALA A 812 -43.63 2.39 -10.40
C ALA A 812 -43.26 3.74 -9.78
N SER A 813 -42.38 3.73 -8.79
CA SER A 813 -41.83 4.92 -8.14
C SER A 813 -40.71 5.57 -8.96
N LEU A 814 -39.87 4.77 -9.62
CA LEU A 814 -38.72 5.27 -10.40
C LEU A 814 -39.10 5.79 -11.80
N LYS A 815 -40.21 5.31 -12.38
CA LYS A 815 -40.72 5.68 -13.71
C LYS A 815 -39.61 5.75 -14.78
N PRO A 816 -38.81 4.69 -14.97
CA PRO A 816 -37.66 4.73 -15.85
C PRO A 816 -38.09 4.86 -17.31
N LYS A 817 -37.35 5.67 -18.08
CA LYS A 817 -37.47 5.75 -19.53
C LYS A 817 -36.21 5.19 -20.17
N LEU A 818 -36.38 4.11 -20.95
CA LEU A 818 -35.32 3.47 -21.70
C LEU A 818 -35.38 3.88 -23.16
N ARG A 819 -34.22 4.05 -23.78
CA ARG A 819 -34.04 4.31 -25.21
C ARG A 819 -33.07 3.30 -25.79
N ALA A 820 -33.36 2.77 -26.98
CA ALA A 820 -32.43 1.89 -27.68
C ALA A 820 -31.46 2.73 -28.52
N GLU A 821 -30.17 2.45 -28.43
CA GLU A 821 -29.13 3.12 -29.22
C GLU A 821 -28.15 2.11 -29.81
N LEU A 822 -27.61 2.42 -30.99
CA LEU A 822 -26.56 1.63 -31.64
C LEU A 822 -25.20 2.25 -31.29
N ILE A 823 -24.37 1.51 -30.56
CA ILE A 823 -23.11 2.02 -30.03
C ILE A 823 -21.89 1.21 -30.46
N LYS A 824 -20.72 1.83 -30.32
CA LYS A 824 -19.39 1.24 -30.47
C LYS A 824 -18.47 1.80 -29.40
N VAL A 825 -17.47 1.04 -28.96
CA VAL A 825 -16.46 1.50 -27.99
C VAL A 825 -15.10 1.68 -28.67
N ALA A 826 -14.45 2.82 -28.39
CA ALA A 826 -13.07 3.06 -28.80
C ALA A 826 -12.10 2.34 -27.84
N ALA A 827 -11.26 1.47 -28.39
CA ALA A 827 -10.25 0.69 -27.65
C ALA A 827 -9.10 0.33 -28.61
N GLU A 828 -8.46 1.37 -29.16
CA GLU A 828 -7.43 1.26 -30.21
C GLU A 828 -6.01 1.42 -29.63
N GLY A 829 -5.91 1.71 -28.32
CA GLY A 829 -4.64 1.99 -27.66
C GLY A 829 -4.27 3.48 -27.66
N ASP A 830 -5.14 4.34 -28.19
CA ASP A 830 -5.03 5.80 -28.15
C ASP A 830 -5.70 6.33 -26.86
N GLU A 831 -4.89 6.66 -25.85
CA GLU A 831 -5.38 7.15 -24.55
C GLU A 831 -6.32 8.36 -24.66
N SER A 832 -6.21 9.17 -25.73
CA SER A 832 -7.10 10.33 -25.95
C SER A 832 -8.53 9.94 -26.36
N LYS A 833 -8.75 8.70 -26.79
CA LYS A 833 -10.02 8.20 -27.32
C LYS A 833 -10.52 6.93 -26.64
N ASP A 834 -9.61 6.15 -26.06
CA ASP A 834 -9.95 4.88 -25.45
C ASP A 834 -11.02 5.04 -24.35
N GLY A 835 -11.96 4.11 -24.28
CA GLY A 835 -13.10 4.13 -23.37
C GLY A 835 -14.28 5.00 -23.82
N GLN A 836 -14.18 5.72 -24.95
CA GLN A 836 -15.30 6.51 -25.47
C GLN A 836 -16.38 5.61 -26.07
N ILE A 837 -17.64 5.87 -25.72
CA ILE A 837 -18.81 5.24 -26.33
C ILE A 837 -19.33 6.17 -27.44
N LEU A 838 -19.31 5.67 -28.66
CA LEU A 838 -19.68 6.38 -29.87
C LEU A 838 -20.99 5.81 -30.43
N MET A 839 -21.84 6.67 -30.99
CA MET A 839 -23.00 6.21 -31.76
C MET A 839 -22.55 5.72 -33.14
N ASP A 840 -22.89 4.49 -33.50
CA ASP A 840 -22.59 3.90 -34.81
C ASP A 840 -23.86 3.29 -35.41
N LYS A 841 -24.51 4.02 -36.32
CA LYS A 841 -25.78 3.59 -36.94
C LYS A 841 -25.62 2.44 -37.93
N LEU A 842 -24.41 2.14 -38.40
CA LEU A 842 -24.17 1.14 -39.44
C LEU A 842 -23.76 -0.20 -38.83
N HIS A 843 -22.84 -0.19 -37.87
CA HIS A 843 -22.25 -1.40 -37.30
C HIS A 843 -22.37 -1.47 -35.78
N GLY A 844 -22.99 -0.48 -35.14
CA GLY A 844 -23.10 -0.44 -33.69
C GLY A 844 -24.00 -1.54 -33.13
N LYS A 845 -23.67 -1.99 -31.91
CA LYS A 845 -24.51 -2.91 -31.16
C LYS A 845 -25.69 -2.14 -30.56
N GLN A 846 -26.90 -2.66 -30.74
CA GLN A 846 -28.08 -2.08 -30.09
C GLN A 846 -28.08 -2.44 -28.60
N ILE A 847 -28.15 -1.42 -27.74
CA ILE A 847 -28.28 -1.58 -26.28
C ILE A 847 -29.39 -0.67 -25.73
N LYS A 848 -29.90 -0.99 -24.53
CA LYS A 848 -30.84 -0.15 -23.79
C LYS A 848 -30.07 0.91 -23.01
N ILE A 849 -30.49 2.17 -23.07
CA ILE A 849 -29.92 3.29 -22.35
C ILE A 849 -30.96 3.86 -21.39
N LEU A 850 -30.59 4.00 -20.12
CA LEU A 850 -31.42 4.70 -19.14
C LEU A 850 -31.33 6.21 -19.34
N GLU A 851 -32.35 6.79 -19.99
CA GLU A 851 -32.40 8.21 -20.34
C GLU A 851 -32.87 9.08 -19.16
N ARG A 852 -33.86 8.59 -18.41
CA ARG A 852 -34.51 9.34 -17.33
C ARG A 852 -35.07 8.42 -16.25
N VAL A 853 -35.00 8.90 -15.01
CA VAL A 853 -35.65 8.36 -13.81
C VAL A 853 -36.25 9.49 -12.99
N ASP A 854 -37.21 9.19 -12.12
CA ASP A 854 -37.69 10.10 -11.09
C ASP A 854 -36.69 10.18 -9.93
N LEU A 855 -35.92 11.26 -9.89
CA LEU A 855 -34.88 11.49 -8.90
C LEU A 855 -35.41 11.48 -7.47
N ARG A 856 -36.62 12.02 -7.25
CA ARG A 856 -37.23 12.02 -5.92
C ARG A 856 -37.50 10.59 -5.46
N GLY A 857 -38.05 9.76 -6.34
CA GLY A 857 -38.25 8.34 -6.11
C GLY A 857 -36.94 7.60 -5.82
N CYS A 858 -35.85 7.92 -6.54
CA CYS A 858 -34.53 7.34 -6.26
C CYS A 858 -34.04 7.65 -4.85
N TYR A 859 -34.03 8.94 -4.45
CA TYR A 859 -33.56 9.34 -3.11
C TYR A 859 -34.45 8.79 -1.99
N GLU A 860 -35.77 8.78 -2.19
CA GLU A 860 -36.72 8.23 -1.23
C GLU A 860 -36.54 6.71 -1.09
N SER A 861 -36.37 5.98 -2.20
CA SER A 861 -36.09 4.54 -2.19
C SER A 861 -34.80 4.25 -1.44
N PHE A 862 -33.71 4.97 -1.74
CA PHE A 862 -32.41 4.75 -1.11
C PHE A 862 -32.46 4.99 0.41
N ALA A 863 -32.90 6.19 0.83
CA ALA A 863 -32.91 6.54 2.25
C ALA A 863 -33.89 5.67 3.06
N SER A 864 -35.13 5.49 2.60
CA SER A 864 -36.13 4.71 3.33
C SER A 864 -35.72 3.24 3.48
N ARG A 865 -35.01 2.68 2.49
CA ARG A 865 -34.55 1.30 2.50
C ARG A 865 -33.42 1.09 3.52
N LEU A 866 -32.49 2.05 3.64
CA LEU A 866 -31.44 2.01 4.66
C LEU A 866 -32.02 2.11 6.08
N ASP A 867 -33.10 2.87 6.27
CA ASP A 867 -33.72 3.07 7.59
C ASP A 867 -34.69 1.99 8.03
N ASP A 868 -35.05 1.07 7.12
CA ASP A 868 -35.88 -0.09 7.44
C ASP A 868 -35.16 -0.97 8.48
N LYS A 869 -35.85 -1.39 9.54
CA LYS A 869 -35.25 -2.30 10.54
C LYS A 869 -35.16 -3.74 10.05
N LYS A 870 -35.91 -4.11 9.00
CA LYS A 870 -35.78 -5.42 8.36
C LYS A 870 -34.42 -5.54 7.68
N GLN A 871 -33.77 -6.69 7.82
CA GLN A 871 -32.41 -6.93 7.29
C GLN A 871 -31.42 -5.85 7.74
N SER A 872 -31.53 -5.36 8.98
CA SER A 872 -30.55 -4.42 9.53
C SER A 872 -29.32 -5.16 10.04
N ALA A 873 -28.23 -4.41 10.27
CA ALA A 873 -26.98 -4.98 10.76
C ALA A 873 -27.20 -5.86 12.02
N VAL A 874 -26.59 -7.04 12.02
CA VAL A 874 -26.57 -7.96 13.17
C VAL A 874 -25.53 -7.54 14.20
N ILE A 875 -24.52 -6.79 13.76
CA ILE A 875 -23.51 -6.17 14.59
C ILE A 875 -23.17 -4.81 13.99
N GLY A 876 -23.49 -3.73 14.71
CA GLY A 876 -23.59 -2.40 14.11
C GLY A 876 -22.27 -1.64 13.97
N SER A 877 -21.20 -2.07 14.64
CA SER A 877 -19.89 -1.41 14.61
C SER A 877 -18.80 -2.27 15.23
N PHE A 878 -17.54 -1.90 15.00
CA PHE A 878 -16.41 -2.49 15.72
C PHE A 878 -16.47 -2.22 17.23
N GLU A 879 -16.98 -1.07 17.67
CA GLU A 879 -17.12 -0.77 19.10
C GLU A 879 -18.10 -1.72 19.79
N GLU A 880 -19.23 -2.00 19.13
CA GLU A 880 -20.21 -2.99 19.57
C GLU A 880 -19.59 -4.40 19.61
N GLN A 881 -18.85 -4.78 18.58
CA GLN A 881 -18.15 -6.06 18.53
C GLN A 881 -17.13 -6.22 19.66
N ARG A 882 -16.31 -5.19 19.89
CA ARG A 882 -15.36 -5.17 21.01
C ARG A 882 -16.04 -5.34 22.35
N LYS A 883 -17.19 -4.69 22.54
CA LYS A 883 -17.97 -4.81 23.77
C LYS A 883 -18.40 -6.27 23.97
N ASN A 884 -18.97 -6.89 22.94
CA ASN A 884 -19.40 -8.29 22.98
C ASN A 884 -18.24 -9.24 23.31
N TRP A 885 -17.07 -9.04 22.70
CA TRP A 885 -15.87 -9.84 22.97
C TRP A 885 -15.24 -9.60 24.35
N SER A 886 -15.59 -8.50 25.02
CA SER A 886 -15.08 -8.14 26.35
C SER A 886 -16.03 -8.52 27.48
N THR A 887 -17.28 -8.85 27.17
CA THR A 887 -18.33 -9.21 28.15
C THR A 887 -18.64 -10.70 28.09
N PRO A 888 -18.84 -11.38 29.24
CA PRO A 888 -19.28 -12.77 29.23
C PRO A 888 -20.60 -12.90 28.44
N PRO A 889 -20.77 -13.96 27.63
CA PRO A 889 -22.04 -14.20 26.95
C PRO A 889 -23.15 -14.38 28.01
N SER A 890 -24.26 -13.68 27.78
CA SER A 890 -25.44 -13.64 28.67
C SER A 890 -26.23 -14.94 28.65
#